data_AF-A0A152A6R3-F1
#
_entry.id   AF-A0A152A6R3-F1
#
_cell.length_a   1.000
_cell.length_b   1.000
_cell.length_c   1.000
_cell.angle_alpha   90.00
_cell.angle_beta   90.00
_cell.angle_gamma   90.00
#
_symmetry.space_group_name_H-M   'P 1'
#
loop_
_entity.id
_entity.type
_entity.pdbx_description
1 polymer ?
#
loop_
_entity_poly.entity_id
_entity_poly.type
_entity_poly.pdbx_seq_one_letter_code
_entity_poly.pdbx_strand_id
1 'polypeptide(L)'
;MINDKINEKLGRIIIASNYLPISISKEKLNGDSEISFDNNGNSDSLTEDIITQIKISHEPNPVESAVNSLLNKGEIQDFLWVGWPRCDVEEQEIPTFRNAIKNYSEQFHPLFLEEKDVNNYYKGYCKNCLWPLLHYQLNFVKLDPVWWESYKAVNEKFANEIVSQWKVGDFIWIHDYHLMLLPLLLRERLPPDSLIGYFFHVPFPSYELFRILPNRKELLQGVLGCNLIGFQSFEYLRHFRSSCARLLDLEVHPKGLAIFDEKSSHFIKLQVSPIGVDYSDLINTLNLPIVTQRVQKLKEIFQGKKIIIARDRLDQIEGVPRKMEIIEQMFSEHPELVGKLIFIQIYEPTVEEEDETEEQKQLHRTVNEMVGRINGRFGKLNFNPIEYINRKVGLDELTALYRMADIALITPIRDGMNLASHEYVVCQKDSYGVLILSEFTGAARCLGGGIIVNPFSKNEIMSAIMEALSMKIEDRKLKHQINYNYVMANTSSFWAKRILVDLNEINQQKEKDHKFVPRVSFKEIKQAYKSSRKKKIFLLDYDGTLTPLVRHPKLAFPSKELLNTLNKISEDPLNQVYVISGRDRLSLENWLGELPIGMSCEHGSFLRLPRSNPEDKWIDNVKSCESSWKENVLSVMQDFEDRTPGSFIEHKQVNLTWHYRNADQDFGEFQSRELIAQLQSVANKYPLDILVGKKAIEVKPFGINKGEIVKLILSQNLDTDFIICIGDDKTDEDMFKVLSNCDSSYSIKVTSDSKEPTKAKFTIEDVEQVLDLLSQLSE
;
A
#
# COMPACT_ATOMS: atom_id res chain seq x y z
N MET A 1 22.84 -2.98 -8.61
CA MET A 1 22.29 -3.57 -7.36
C MET A 1 20.97 -4.32 -7.58
N ILE A 2 20.01 -3.86 -8.40
CA ILE A 2 18.80 -4.67 -8.73
C ILE A 2 19.15 -5.83 -9.69
N ASN A 3 20.02 -5.61 -10.67
CA ASN A 3 20.41 -6.63 -11.68
C ASN A 3 21.15 -7.88 -11.14
N ASP A 4 21.79 -7.80 -9.97
CA ASP A 4 22.55 -8.96 -9.42
C ASP A 4 21.70 -9.88 -8.53
N LYS A 5 20.55 -9.39 -8.04
CA LYS A 5 19.57 -10.18 -7.26
C LYS A 5 18.47 -10.82 -8.13
N ILE A 6 18.52 -10.59 -9.43
CA ILE A 6 17.46 -10.84 -10.42
C ILE A 6 17.39 -12.32 -10.92
N ASN A 7 18.27 -13.18 -10.41
CA ASN A 7 18.49 -14.56 -10.91
C ASN A 7 17.96 -15.68 -9.98
N GLU A 8 17.29 -15.38 -8.88
CA GLU A 8 16.64 -16.41 -8.06
C GLU A 8 15.35 -16.90 -8.72
N LYS A 9 15.20 -18.22 -8.85
CA LYS A 9 13.99 -18.86 -9.36
C LYS A 9 12.91 -18.81 -8.27
N LEU A 10 11.83 -18.09 -8.54
CA LEU A 10 10.68 -17.95 -7.64
C LEU A 10 9.82 -19.22 -7.66
N GLY A 11 9.10 -19.47 -6.57
CA GLY A 11 8.17 -20.59 -6.42
C GLY A 11 6.95 -20.50 -7.35
N ARG A 12 5.95 -21.36 -7.12
CA ARG A 12 4.67 -21.30 -7.84
C ARG A 12 3.85 -20.11 -7.36
N ILE A 13 3.12 -19.47 -8.27
CA ILE A 13 2.30 -18.29 -7.98
C ILE A 13 0.82 -18.65 -8.06
N ILE A 14 0.06 -18.34 -7.02
CA ILE A 14 -1.41 -18.39 -7.04
C ILE A 14 -1.94 -16.97 -7.26
N ILE A 15 -2.50 -16.73 -8.44
CA ILE A 15 -3.10 -15.46 -8.83
C ILE A 15 -4.58 -15.51 -8.47
N ALA A 16 -5.06 -14.49 -7.75
CA ALA A 16 -6.47 -14.31 -7.46
C ALA A 16 -6.95 -13.00 -8.06
N SER A 17 -7.87 -13.07 -9.01
CA SER A 17 -8.54 -11.90 -9.57
C SER A 17 -10.01 -12.18 -9.76
N ASN A 18 -10.82 -11.12 -9.87
CA ASN A 18 -12.26 -11.28 -10.07
C ASN A 18 -12.58 -12.19 -11.27
N TYR A 19 -11.77 -12.13 -12.34
CA TYR A 19 -11.98 -12.91 -13.56
C TYR A 19 -10.83 -13.82 -13.92
N LEU A 20 -11.14 -14.90 -14.63
CA LEU A 20 -10.15 -15.61 -15.45
C LEU A 20 -9.89 -14.83 -16.75
N PRO A 21 -8.71 -15.01 -17.39
CA PRO A 21 -8.39 -14.43 -18.70
C PRO A 21 -9.10 -15.15 -19.86
N ILE A 22 -10.34 -15.56 -19.65
CA ILE A 22 -11.20 -16.22 -20.63
C ILE A 22 -12.64 -15.71 -20.51
N SER A 23 -13.38 -15.85 -21.59
CA SER A 23 -14.84 -15.71 -21.61
C SER A 23 -15.48 -16.97 -22.17
N ILE A 24 -16.68 -17.30 -21.69
CA ILE A 24 -17.38 -18.53 -22.07
C ILE A 24 -18.77 -18.20 -22.60
N SER A 25 -19.09 -18.71 -23.78
CA SER A 25 -20.41 -18.59 -24.40
C SER A 25 -21.04 -19.97 -24.60
N LYS A 26 -22.35 -20.08 -24.34
CA LYS A 26 -23.17 -21.27 -24.64
C LYS A 26 -23.72 -21.15 -26.05
N GLU A 27 -23.35 -22.04 -26.96
CA GLU A 27 -24.01 -22.17 -28.27
C GLU A 27 -25.03 -23.33 -28.18
N LYS A 28 -26.31 -23.03 -28.43
CA LYS A 28 -27.35 -24.06 -28.60
C LYS A 28 -27.32 -24.53 -30.05
N LEU A 29 -26.96 -25.79 -30.29
CA LEU A 29 -27.15 -26.42 -31.59
C LEU A 29 -28.62 -26.86 -31.70
N ASN A 30 -29.38 -26.23 -32.60
CA ASN A 30 -30.63 -26.83 -33.07
C ASN A 30 -30.23 -28.01 -33.96
N GLY A 31 -30.42 -29.24 -33.48
CA GLY A 31 -30.30 -30.41 -34.33
C GLY A 31 -31.43 -30.39 -35.36
N ASP A 32 -31.11 -30.21 -36.64
CA ASP A 32 -32.03 -30.54 -37.72
C ASP A 32 -32.33 -32.05 -37.63
N SER A 33 -33.49 -32.40 -37.08
CA SER A 33 -34.03 -33.75 -37.21
C SER A 33 -34.63 -33.88 -38.60
N GLU A 34 -33.95 -34.61 -39.49
CA GLU A 34 -34.61 -35.20 -40.66
C GLU A 34 -35.69 -36.15 -40.14
N ILE A 35 -36.95 -35.74 -40.23
CA ILE A 35 -38.11 -36.58 -39.94
C ILE A 35 -38.23 -37.60 -41.08
N SER A 36 -37.67 -38.80 -40.90
CA SER A 36 -38.08 -39.98 -41.65
C SER A 36 -39.28 -40.62 -40.96
N PHE A 37 -40.47 -40.51 -41.57
CA PHE A 37 -41.66 -41.22 -41.10
C PHE A 37 -41.55 -42.72 -41.45
N ASP A 38 -41.53 -43.58 -40.43
CA ASP A 38 -41.84 -45.00 -40.59
C ASP A 38 -43.32 -45.27 -40.26
N ASN A 39 -43.95 -46.10 -41.09
CA ASN A 39 -45.39 -46.35 -41.17
C ASN A 39 -45.99 -47.21 -40.05
N ASN A 40 -45.58 -47.03 -38.79
CA ASN A 40 -46.24 -47.68 -37.65
C ASN A 40 -46.29 -46.71 -36.48
N GLY A 41 -47.44 -46.05 -36.29
CA GLY A 41 -47.66 -45.03 -35.28
C GLY A 41 -47.47 -45.51 -33.84
N ASN A 42 -46.24 -45.41 -33.34
CA ASN A 42 -45.91 -45.38 -31.92
C ASN A 42 -45.14 -44.10 -31.62
N SER A 43 -45.68 -43.28 -30.71
CA SER A 43 -45.02 -42.09 -30.17
C SER A 43 -44.17 -42.49 -28.96
N ASP A 44 -42.88 -42.72 -29.17
CA ASP A 44 -41.91 -42.68 -28.07
C ASP A 44 -41.42 -41.23 -27.92
N SER A 45 -41.68 -40.64 -26.75
CA SER A 45 -41.15 -39.35 -26.34
C SER A 45 -39.64 -39.47 -26.13
N LEU A 46 -38.85 -39.24 -27.17
CA LEU A 46 -37.42 -39.00 -27.05
C LEU A 46 -37.22 -37.57 -26.52
N THR A 47 -36.73 -37.47 -25.29
CA THR A 47 -36.17 -36.24 -24.72
C THR A 47 -35.07 -35.72 -25.64
N GLU A 48 -35.21 -34.48 -26.11
CA GLU A 48 -34.15 -33.75 -26.80
C GLU A 48 -32.98 -33.54 -25.81
N ASP A 49 -31.93 -34.36 -25.93
CA ASP A 49 -30.65 -34.07 -25.30
C ASP A 49 -30.03 -32.86 -26.03
N ILE A 50 -30.26 -31.66 -25.50
CA ILE A 50 -29.61 -30.43 -25.97
C ILE A 50 -28.11 -30.57 -25.65
N ILE A 51 -27.31 -30.93 -26.65
CA ILE A 51 -25.84 -30.89 -26.55
C ILE A 51 -25.44 -29.41 -26.51
N THR A 52 -25.21 -28.90 -25.30
CA THR A 52 -24.70 -27.53 -25.11
C THR A 52 -23.21 -27.53 -25.44
N GLN A 53 -22.82 -26.90 -26.56
CA GLN A 53 -21.42 -26.76 -26.91
C GLN A 53 -20.82 -25.56 -26.17
N ILE A 54 -19.82 -25.82 -25.32
CA ILE A 54 -19.10 -24.79 -24.56
C ILE A 54 -17.99 -24.21 -25.44
N LYS A 55 -18.04 -22.91 -25.71
CA LYS A 55 -17.01 -22.20 -26.46
C LYS A 55 -16.24 -21.28 -25.52
N ILE A 56 -14.92 -21.48 -25.45
CA ILE A 56 -14.01 -20.70 -24.62
C ILE A 56 -13.22 -19.76 -25.53
N SER A 57 -13.27 -18.46 -25.24
CA SER A 57 -12.50 -17.43 -25.92
C SER A 57 -11.42 -16.88 -24.98
N HIS A 58 -10.20 -16.68 -25.49
CA HIS A 58 -9.10 -16.11 -24.72
C HIS A 58 -9.25 -14.58 -24.62
N GLU A 59 -9.10 -14.02 -23.42
CA GLU A 59 -9.11 -12.59 -23.19
C GLU A 59 -7.83 -12.17 -22.43
N PRO A 60 -6.70 -11.99 -23.16
CA PRO A 60 -5.43 -11.70 -22.52
C PRO A 60 -5.46 -10.37 -21.78
N ASN A 61 -4.79 -10.34 -20.64
CA ASN A 61 -4.63 -9.14 -19.84
C ASN A 61 -3.17 -8.95 -19.40
N PRO A 62 -2.77 -7.73 -18.97
CA PRO A 62 -1.38 -7.44 -18.65
C PRO A 62 -0.78 -8.31 -17.53
N VAL A 63 -1.61 -8.79 -16.59
CA VAL A 63 -1.17 -9.68 -15.51
C VAL A 63 -0.83 -11.06 -16.07
N GLU A 64 -1.67 -11.59 -16.97
CA GLU A 64 -1.41 -12.85 -17.67
C GLU A 64 -0.18 -12.77 -18.57
N SER A 65 -0.06 -11.71 -19.37
CA SER A 65 1.14 -11.49 -20.18
C SER A 65 2.41 -11.44 -19.31
N ALA A 66 2.34 -10.79 -18.15
CA ALA A 66 3.46 -10.72 -17.22
C ALA A 66 3.87 -12.10 -16.71
N VAL A 67 2.91 -12.88 -16.21
CA VAL A 67 3.19 -14.19 -15.59
C VAL A 67 3.63 -15.20 -16.64
N ASN A 68 3.01 -15.22 -17.82
CA ASN A 68 3.45 -16.05 -18.95
C ASN A 68 4.88 -15.68 -19.37
N SER A 69 5.21 -14.38 -19.42
CA SER A 69 6.59 -13.97 -19.72
C SER A 69 7.59 -14.45 -18.66
N LEU A 70 7.23 -14.41 -17.38
CA LEU A 70 8.10 -14.90 -16.29
C LEU A 70 8.29 -16.42 -16.36
N LEU A 71 7.21 -17.17 -16.65
CA LEU A 71 7.25 -18.62 -16.82
C LEU A 71 8.14 -19.02 -18.00
N ASN A 72 7.96 -18.37 -19.16
CA ASN A 72 8.75 -18.63 -20.37
C ASN A 72 10.23 -18.31 -20.19
N LYS A 73 10.57 -17.34 -19.32
CA LYS A 73 11.95 -17.00 -18.96
C LYS A 73 12.53 -17.91 -17.85
N GLY A 74 11.73 -18.83 -17.29
CA GLY A 74 12.14 -19.71 -16.21
C GLY A 74 12.33 -19.01 -14.86
N GLU A 75 11.80 -17.80 -14.70
CA GLU A 75 11.93 -16.97 -13.49
C GLU A 75 10.97 -17.41 -12.38
N ILE A 76 9.88 -18.08 -12.75
CA ILE A 76 8.92 -18.71 -11.84
C ILE A 76 8.82 -20.20 -12.17
N GLN A 77 8.40 -21.03 -11.21
CA GLN A 77 8.24 -22.48 -11.44
C GLN A 77 6.97 -22.81 -12.23
N ASP A 78 5.84 -22.21 -11.83
CA ASP A 78 4.51 -22.46 -12.38
C ASP A 78 3.56 -21.37 -11.86
N PHE A 79 2.33 -21.31 -12.37
CA PHE A 79 1.27 -20.49 -11.79
C PHE A 79 -0.09 -21.19 -11.82
N LEU A 80 -0.97 -20.74 -10.93
CA LEU A 80 -2.36 -21.13 -10.84
C LEU A 80 -3.21 -19.87 -10.78
N TRP A 81 -4.30 -19.81 -11.52
CA TRP A 81 -5.18 -18.64 -11.59
C TRP A 81 -6.58 -18.98 -11.10
N VAL A 82 -7.02 -18.34 -10.01
CA VAL A 82 -8.37 -18.44 -9.46
C VAL A 82 -9.19 -17.21 -9.87
N GLY A 83 -10.37 -17.42 -10.46
CA GLY A 83 -11.26 -16.34 -10.87
C GLY A 83 -12.61 -16.80 -11.42
N TRP A 84 -13.55 -15.87 -11.57
CA TRP A 84 -14.86 -16.15 -12.19
C TRP A 84 -14.76 -16.14 -13.73
N PRO A 85 -15.25 -17.19 -14.43
CA PRO A 85 -15.21 -17.28 -15.90
C PRO A 85 -16.19 -16.37 -16.67
N ARG A 86 -16.92 -15.48 -15.98
CA ARG A 86 -17.91 -14.56 -16.58
C ARG A 86 -19.04 -15.26 -17.33
N CYS A 87 -19.52 -16.37 -16.78
CA CYS A 87 -20.68 -17.07 -17.33
C CYS A 87 -21.63 -17.50 -16.23
N ASP A 88 -22.92 -17.55 -16.60
CA ASP A 88 -23.97 -18.13 -15.79
C ASP A 88 -24.01 -19.65 -16.04
N VAL A 89 -23.86 -20.39 -14.96
CA VAL A 89 -23.76 -21.85 -14.98
C VAL A 89 -24.72 -22.40 -13.94
N GLU A 90 -25.62 -23.28 -14.38
CA GLU A 90 -26.49 -23.98 -13.45
C GLU A 90 -25.67 -24.96 -12.61
N GLU A 91 -26.07 -25.22 -11.37
CA GLU A 91 -25.30 -26.04 -10.43
C GLU A 91 -24.95 -27.44 -11.00
N GLN A 92 -25.86 -27.99 -11.81
CA GLN A 92 -25.72 -29.30 -12.47
C GLN A 92 -24.66 -29.30 -13.58
N GLU A 93 -24.39 -28.15 -14.21
CA GLU A 93 -23.44 -27.99 -15.31
C GLU A 93 -22.02 -27.67 -14.84
N ILE A 94 -21.85 -27.26 -13.56
CA ILE A 94 -20.55 -26.86 -12.99
C ILE A 94 -19.44 -27.89 -13.24
N PRO A 95 -19.65 -29.23 -13.04
CA PRO A 95 -18.60 -30.22 -13.32
C PRO A 95 -18.16 -30.22 -14.78
N THR A 96 -19.10 -30.08 -15.71
CA THR A 96 -18.85 -30.03 -17.17
C THR A 96 -18.03 -28.80 -17.53
N PHE A 97 -18.41 -27.63 -17.04
CA PHE A 97 -17.68 -26.38 -17.28
C PHE A 97 -16.28 -26.40 -16.66
N ARG A 98 -16.14 -26.92 -15.43
CA ARG A 98 -14.83 -27.07 -14.78
C ARG A 98 -13.91 -27.98 -15.59
N ASN A 99 -14.40 -29.09 -16.12
CA ASN A 99 -13.63 -29.98 -16.99
C ASN A 99 -13.24 -29.30 -18.32
N ALA A 100 -14.17 -28.56 -18.95
CA ALA A 100 -13.89 -27.83 -20.18
C ALA A 100 -12.78 -26.77 -19.99
N ILE A 101 -12.83 -26.00 -18.91
CA ILE A 101 -11.80 -25.00 -18.57
C ILE A 101 -10.47 -25.66 -18.25
N LYS A 102 -10.46 -26.76 -17.50
CA LYS A 102 -9.24 -27.51 -17.21
C LYS A 102 -8.58 -28.09 -18.47
N ASN A 103 -9.38 -28.59 -19.41
CA ASN A 103 -8.90 -29.07 -20.71
C ASN A 103 -8.34 -27.93 -21.57
N TYR A 104 -8.86 -26.71 -21.41
CA TYR A 104 -8.35 -25.52 -22.07
C TYR A 104 -7.02 -25.05 -21.46
N SER A 105 -6.93 -25.01 -20.13
CA SER A 105 -5.71 -24.71 -19.39
C SER A 105 -5.76 -25.32 -18.00
N GLU A 106 -4.76 -26.15 -17.66
CA GLU A 106 -4.63 -26.75 -16.34
C GLU A 106 -4.34 -25.71 -15.24
N GLN A 107 -3.89 -24.51 -15.62
CA GLN A 107 -3.56 -23.43 -14.70
C GLN A 107 -4.82 -22.67 -14.25
N PHE A 108 -5.94 -22.76 -14.98
CA PHE A 108 -7.16 -22.01 -14.69
C PHE A 108 -8.11 -22.76 -13.76
N HIS A 109 -8.41 -22.15 -12.62
CA HIS A 109 -9.26 -22.68 -11.57
C HIS A 109 -10.52 -21.81 -11.44
N PRO A 110 -11.64 -22.22 -12.06
CA PRO A 110 -12.85 -21.41 -12.11
C PRO A 110 -13.59 -21.40 -10.78
N LEU A 111 -14.02 -20.20 -10.38
CA LEU A 111 -14.93 -19.96 -9.28
C LEU A 111 -16.29 -19.53 -9.85
N PHE A 112 -17.27 -20.42 -9.79
CA PHE A 112 -18.62 -20.14 -10.27
C PHE A 112 -19.40 -19.33 -9.24
N LEU A 113 -20.08 -18.29 -9.71
CA LEU A 113 -20.92 -17.42 -8.91
C LEU A 113 -22.38 -17.67 -9.26
N GLU A 114 -23.23 -17.68 -8.24
CA GLU A 114 -24.68 -17.70 -8.43
C GLU A 114 -25.15 -16.34 -8.95
N GLU A 115 -26.29 -16.31 -9.64
CA GLU A 115 -26.89 -15.07 -10.18
C GLU A 115 -27.04 -13.98 -9.10
N LYS A 116 -27.45 -14.39 -7.89
CA LYS A 116 -27.55 -13.51 -6.72
C LYS A 116 -26.20 -12.84 -6.40
N ASP A 117 -25.10 -13.58 -6.44
CA ASP A 117 -23.77 -13.05 -6.16
C ASP A 117 -23.30 -12.16 -7.32
N VAL A 118 -23.54 -12.53 -8.58
CA VAL A 118 -23.23 -11.65 -9.73
C VAL A 118 -23.94 -10.31 -9.59
N ASN A 119 -25.22 -10.31 -9.22
CA ASN A 119 -26.03 -9.11 -9.06
C ASN A 119 -25.63 -8.28 -7.83
N ASN A 120 -25.44 -8.89 -6.66
CA ASN A 120 -25.19 -8.14 -5.41
C ASN A 120 -23.71 -7.83 -5.17
N TYR A 121 -22.80 -8.77 -5.47
CA TYR A 121 -21.37 -8.56 -5.29
C TYR A 121 -20.76 -7.75 -6.44
N TYR A 122 -20.92 -8.22 -7.69
CA TYR A 122 -20.23 -7.62 -8.83
C TYR A 122 -20.96 -6.37 -9.34
N LYS A 123 -22.21 -6.52 -9.82
CA LYS A 123 -23.01 -5.39 -10.32
C LYS A 123 -23.36 -4.41 -9.19
N GLY A 124 -23.65 -4.91 -7.99
CA GLY A 124 -23.95 -4.13 -6.78
C GLY A 124 -22.72 -3.52 -6.13
N TYR A 125 -22.11 -4.21 -5.15
CA TYR A 125 -21.05 -3.63 -4.32
C TYR A 125 -19.83 -3.14 -5.12
N CYS A 126 -19.34 -3.95 -6.05
CA CYS A 126 -18.12 -3.62 -6.79
C CYS A 126 -18.36 -2.44 -7.76
N LYS A 127 -19.41 -2.51 -8.60
CA LYS A 127 -19.63 -1.52 -9.66
C LYS A 127 -20.46 -0.30 -9.23
N ASN A 128 -21.42 -0.43 -8.32
CA ASN A 128 -22.25 0.71 -7.88
C ASN A 128 -21.78 1.37 -6.57
N CYS A 129 -20.90 0.73 -5.80
CA CYS A 129 -20.37 1.30 -4.56
C CYS A 129 -18.87 1.60 -4.65
N LEU A 130 -18.02 0.57 -4.77
CA LEU A 130 -16.57 0.75 -4.73
C LEU A 130 -16.03 1.49 -5.96
N TRP A 131 -16.38 1.07 -7.17
CA TRP A 131 -15.87 1.66 -8.41
C TRP A 131 -16.08 3.18 -8.47
N PRO A 132 -17.31 3.74 -8.36
CA PRO A 132 -17.51 5.18 -8.40
C PRO A 132 -16.78 5.89 -7.26
N LEU A 133 -16.75 5.32 -6.05
CA LEU A 133 -16.09 5.95 -4.91
C LEU A 133 -14.57 6.04 -5.10
N LEU A 134 -13.93 4.95 -5.53
CA LEU A 134 -12.49 4.90 -5.79
C LEU A 134 -12.07 5.86 -6.91
N HIS A 135 -12.99 6.16 -7.85
CA HIS A 135 -12.80 7.09 -8.97
C HIS A 135 -13.39 8.50 -8.73
N TYR A 136 -13.75 8.83 -7.49
CA TYR A 136 -14.18 10.18 -7.06
C TYR A 136 -15.52 10.61 -7.68
N GLN A 137 -16.33 9.65 -8.12
CA GLN A 137 -17.64 9.83 -8.72
C GLN A 137 -18.75 9.69 -7.67
N LEU A 138 -18.73 10.54 -6.63
CA LEU A 138 -19.63 10.44 -5.47
C LEU A 138 -21.12 10.42 -5.83
N ASN A 139 -21.52 11.13 -6.89
CA ASN A 139 -22.91 11.19 -7.34
C ASN A 139 -23.46 9.83 -7.78
N PHE A 140 -22.59 8.86 -8.08
CA PHE A 140 -22.94 7.53 -8.56
C PHE A 140 -22.76 6.45 -7.48
N VAL A 141 -22.30 6.81 -6.28
CA VAL A 141 -22.13 5.86 -5.17
C VAL A 141 -23.49 5.49 -4.59
N LYS A 142 -23.84 4.20 -4.67
CA LYS A 142 -25.02 3.61 -4.04
C LYS A 142 -24.60 2.73 -2.88
N LEU A 143 -25.31 2.84 -1.75
CA LEU A 143 -25.03 2.07 -0.54
C LEU A 143 -26.23 1.17 -0.24
N ASP A 144 -26.02 -0.15 -0.33
CA ASP A 144 -27.01 -1.16 0.03
C ASP A 144 -26.34 -2.20 0.96
N PRO A 145 -26.86 -2.40 2.19
CA PRO A 145 -26.34 -3.40 3.12
C PRO A 145 -26.37 -4.83 2.58
N VAL A 146 -27.32 -5.19 1.70
CA VAL A 146 -27.43 -6.54 1.12
C VAL A 146 -26.21 -6.87 0.27
N TRP A 147 -25.66 -5.87 -0.43
CA TRP A 147 -24.49 -6.04 -1.27
C TRP A 147 -23.23 -6.40 -0.46
N TRP A 148 -23.11 -5.89 0.76
CA TRP A 148 -21.98 -6.19 1.65
C TRP A 148 -21.92 -7.67 2.04
N GLU A 149 -23.08 -8.29 2.31
CA GLU A 149 -23.12 -9.70 2.69
C GLU A 149 -22.68 -10.61 1.53
N SER A 150 -23.13 -10.34 0.30
CA SER A 150 -22.62 -11.04 -0.88
C SER A 150 -21.13 -10.74 -1.13
N TYR A 151 -20.65 -9.52 -0.84
CA TYR A 151 -19.22 -9.20 -0.98
C TYR A 151 -18.33 -10.02 -0.05
N LYS A 152 -18.73 -10.19 1.21
CA LYS A 152 -18.07 -11.11 2.14
C LYS A 152 -18.16 -12.56 1.65
N ALA A 153 -19.34 -13.02 1.27
CA ALA A 153 -19.57 -14.40 0.84
C ALA A 153 -18.73 -14.80 -0.39
N VAL A 154 -18.57 -13.90 -1.36
CA VAL A 154 -17.71 -14.16 -2.52
C VAL A 154 -16.24 -14.18 -2.15
N ASN A 155 -15.75 -13.23 -1.33
CA ASN A 155 -14.36 -13.24 -0.83
C ASN A 155 -14.07 -14.53 -0.03
N GLU A 156 -15.05 -15.04 0.71
CA GLU A 156 -15.01 -16.33 1.39
C GLU A 156 -14.88 -17.53 0.44
N LYS A 157 -15.67 -17.54 -0.65
CA LYS A 157 -15.56 -18.55 -1.72
C LYS A 157 -14.14 -18.56 -2.32
N PHE A 158 -13.57 -17.38 -2.60
CA PHE A 158 -12.19 -17.25 -3.09
C PHE A 158 -11.16 -17.78 -2.08
N ALA A 159 -11.33 -17.46 -0.80
CA ALA A 159 -10.43 -17.94 0.26
C ALA A 159 -10.42 -19.47 0.33
N ASN A 160 -11.60 -20.10 0.30
CA ASN A 160 -11.73 -21.55 0.33
C ASN A 160 -11.05 -22.24 -0.86
N GLU A 161 -11.25 -21.71 -2.07
CA GLU A 161 -10.63 -22.26 -3.28
C GLU A 161 -9.10 -22.17 -3.20
N ILE A 162 -8.56 -21.00 -2.84
CA ILE A 162 -7.11 -20.79 -2.74
C ILE A 162 -6.48 -21.67 -1.66
N VAL A 163 -7.10 -21.77 -0.47
CA VAL A 163 -6.62 -22.62 0.63
C VAL A 163 -6.56 -24.09 0.21
N SER A 164 -7.51 -24.56 -0.60
CA SER A 164 -7.52 -25.95 -1.09
C SER A 164 -6.38 -26.26 -2.06
N GLN A 165 -5.86 -25.25 -2.76
CA GLN A 165 -4.79 -25.39 -3.76
C GLN A 165 -3.41 -25.03 -3.24
N TRP A 166 -3.33 -24.25 -2.16
CA TRP A 166 -2.09 -23.70 -1.62
C TRP A 166 -1.15 -24.77 -1.07
N LYS A 167 0.14 -24.59 -1.32
CA LYS A 167 1.24 -25.43 -0.84
C LYS A 167 2.32 -24.53 -0.22
N VAL A 168 3.10 -25.10 0.69
CA VAL A 168 4.27 -24.42 1.28
C VAL A 168 5.21 -23.95 0.16
N GLY A 169 5.57 -22.66 0.21
CA GLY A 169 6.40 -22.02 -0.80
C GLY A 169 5.63 -21.33 -1.95
N ASP A 170 4.30 -21.44 -2.01
CA ASP A 170 3.50 -20.68 -2.96
C ASP A 170 3.43 -19.20 -2.60
N PHE A 171 3.50 -18.36 -3.62
CA PHE A 171 3.22 -16.92 -3.54
C PHE A 171 1.77 -16.67 -3.91
N ILE A 172 0.98 -16.12 -3.01
CA ILE A 172 -0.39 -15.70 -3.31
C ILE A 172 -0.36 -14.24 -3.74
N TRP A 173 -0.92 -13.95 -4.92
CA TRP A 173 -0.98 -12.60 -5.46
C TRP A 173 -2.41 -12.21 -5.82
N ILE A 174 -2.96 -11.28 -5.05
CA ILE A 174 -4.36 -10.87 -5.11
C ILE A 174 -4.46 -9.53 -5.85
N HIS A 175 -5.46 -9.44 -6.73
CA HIS A 175 -5.64 -8.27 -7.58
C HIS A 175 -6.98 -7.59 -7.35
N ASP A 176 -6.86 -6.29 -7.08
CA ASP A 176 -7.90 -5.28 -7.22
C ASP A 176 -9.04 -5.27 -6.20
N TYR A 177 -9.80 -4.18 -6.23
CA TYR A 177 -10.83 -3.79 -5.24
C TYR A 177 -11.96 -4.82 -5.04
N HIS A 178 -12.11 -5.79 -5.94
CA HIS A 178 -13.06 -6.88 -5.84
C HIS A 178 -12.78 -7.84 -4.67
N LEU A 179 -11.50 -7.95 -4.27
CA LEU A 179 -11.01 -8.97 -3.34
C LEU A 179 -10.32 -8.35 -2.11
N MET A 180 -10.81 -7.21 -1.63
CA MET A 180 -10.17 -6.50 -0.52
C MET A 180 -10.20 -7.27 0.80
N LEU A 181 -11.14 -8.20 1.02
CA LEU A 181 -11.22 -8.99 2.26
C LEU A 181 -10.39 -10.26 2.21
N LEU A 182 -10.12 -10.75 1.01
CA LEU A 182 -9.44 -12.01 0.78
C LEU A 182 -8.10 -12.16 1.54
N PRO A 183 -7.22 -11.13 1.63
CA PRO A 183 -5.93 -11.33 2.28
C PRO A 183 -6.04 -11.69 3.76
N LEU A 184 -6.94 -11.05 4.51
CA LEU A 184 -7.17 -11.36 5.92
C LEU A 184 -7.75 -12.77 6.09
N LEU A 185 -8.72 -13.15 5.27
CA LEU A 185 -9.31 -14.50 5.30
C LEU A 185 -8.26 -15.59 5.04
N LEU A 186 -7.32 -15.34 4.14
CA LEU A 186 -6.21 -16.25 3.89
C LEU A 186 -5.22 -16.28 5.05
N ARG A 187 -4.92 -15.12 5.65
CA ARG A 187 -4.03 -15.03 6.82
C ARG A 187 -4.57 -15.80 8.03
N GLU A 188 -5.89 -15.87 8.19
CA GLU A 188 -6.54 -16.63 9.26
C GLU A 188 -6.51 -18.15 9.03
N ARG A 189 -6.41 -18.60 7.77
CA ARG A 189 -6.51 -20.03 7.38
C ARG A 189 -5.17 -20.67 7.05
N LEU A 190 -4.20 -19.87 6.60
CA LEU A 190 -2.89 -20.33 6.16
C LEU A 190 -1.84 -20.12 7.26
N PRO A 191 -0.74 -20.87 7.20
CA PRO A 191 0.40 -20.66 8.09
C PRO A 191 0.89 -19.19 8.12
N PRO A 192 1.38 -18.68 9.27
CA PRO A 192 1.83 -17.28 9.41
C PRO A 192 2.98 -16.85 8.47
N ASP A 193 3.72 -17.82 7.94
CA ASP A 193 4.80 -17.66 6.95
C ASP A 193 4.30 -17.58 5.50
N SER A 194 3.00 -17.82 5.24
CA SER A 194 2.41 -17.66 3.91
C SER A 194 2.66 -16.26 3.33
N LEU A 195 3.06 -16.22 2.05
CA LEU A 195 3.43 -15.01 1.32
C LEU A 195 2.24 -14.51 0.51
N ILE A 196 1.65 -13.40 0.95
CA ILE A 196 0.45 -12.80 0.37
C ILE A 196 0.79 -11.38 -0.11
N GLY A 197 0.78 -11.18 -1.42
CA GLY A 197 0.86 -9.86 -2.06
C GLY A 197 -0.51 -9.39 -2.53
N TYR A 198 -0.74 -8.08 -2.50
CA TYR A 198 -1.95 -7.45 -3.02
C TYR A 198 -1.60 -6.26 -3.91
N PHE A 199 -2.33 -6.07 -5.00
CA PHE A 199 -2.10 -4.94 -5.90
C PHE A 199 -3.40 -4.24 -6.29
N PHE A 200 -3.45 -2.92 -6.05
CA PHE A 200 -4.53 -2.05 -6.51
C PHE A 200 -4.27 -1.59 -7.94
N HIS A 201 -5.14 -1.99 -8.87
CA HIS A 201 -5.07 -1.53 -10.26
C HIS A 201 -5.79 -0.19 -10.45
N VAL A 202 -6.88 0.00 -9.72
CA VAL A 202 -7.64 1.27 -9.65
C VAL A 202 -6.97 2.30 -8.73
N PRO A 203 -7.35 3.58 -8.81
CA PRO A 203 -6.94 4.58 -7.83
C PRO A 203 -7.36 4.21 -6.40
N PHE A 204 -6.58 4.66 -5.41
CA PHE A 204 -7.03 4.67 -4.02
C PHE A 204 -7.38 6.10 -3.59
N PRO A 205 -8.58 6.35 -3.05
CA PRO A 205 -9.06 7.69 -2.78
C PRO A 205 -8.54 8.24 -1.45
N SER A 206 -8.54 9.57 -1.34
CA SER A 206 -8.22 10.24 -0.08
C SER A 206 -9.11 9.77 1.06
N TYR A 207 -8.62 9.89 2.29
CA TYR A 207 -9.37 9.55 3.50
C TYR A 207 -10.78 10.19 3.54
N GLU A 208 -10.93 11.43 3.08
CA GLU A 208 -12.20 12.16 3.13
C GLU A 208 -13.30 11.51 2.30
N LEU A 209 -12.92 10.85 1.19
CA LEU A 209 -13.85 10.08 0.35
C LEU A 209 -14.00 8.66 0.87
N PHE A 210 -12.88 8.02 1.23
CA PHE A 210 -12.89 6.64 1.68
C PHE A 210 -13.74 6.45 2.94
N ARG A 211 -13.80 7.45 3.84
CA ARG A 211 -14.59 7.38 5.07
C ARG A 211 -16.11 7.36 4.86
N ILE A 212 -16.59 7.67 3.66
CA ILE A 212 -18.02 7.61 3.31
C ILE A 212 -18.51 6.16 3.35
N LEU A 213 -17.63 5.19 3.04
CA LEU A 213 -17.98 3.78 3.09
C LEU A 213 -18.36 3.35 4.53
N PRO A 214 -19.53 2.72 4.72
CA PRO A 214 -19.91 2.16 6.01
C PRO A 214 -18.89 1.11 6.50
N ASN A 215 -18.47 0.22 5.60
CA ASN A 215 -17.58 -0.92 5.86
C ASN A 215 -16.10 -0.60 5.66
N ARG A 216 -15.72 0.68 5.77
CA ARG A 216 -14.36 1.18 5.50
C ARG A 216 -13.28 0.51 6.36
N LYS A 217 -13.58 0.17 7.62
CA LYS A 217 -12.59 -0.41 8.54
C LYS A 217 -12.30 -1.85 8.13
N GLU A 218 -13.35 -2.61 7.87
CA GLU A 218 -13.30 -4.00 7.45
C GLU A 218 -12.59 -4.16 6.10
N LEU A 219 -12.84 -3.27 5.15
CA LEU A 219 -12.13 -3.23 3.87
C LEU A 219 -10.62 -2.99 4.05
N LEU A 220 -10.23 -2.05 4.91
CA LEU A 220 -8.81 -1.81 5.19
C LEU A 220 -8.19 -3.01 5.92
N GLN A 221 -8.82 -3.49 6.98
CA GLN A 221 -8.37 -4.66 7.73
C GLN A 221 -8.21 -5.90 6.83
N GLY A 222 -9.13 -6.09 5.90
CA GLY A 222 -9.06 -7.12 4.87
C GLY A 222 -7.73 -7.10 4.09
N VAL A 223 -7.37 -5.93 3.56
CA VAL A 223 -6.15 -5.76 2.75
C VAL A 223 -4.90 -5.84 3.61
N LEU A 224 -5.01 -5.50 4.89
CA LEU A 224 -3.91 -5.57 5.84
C LEU A 224 -3.48 -7.02 6.16
N GLY A 225 -4.17 -8.07 5.71
CA GLY A 225 -3.67 -9.45 5.82
C GLY A 225 -2.42 -9.77 4.98
N CYS A 226 -2.00 -8.86 4.10
CA CYS A 226 -0.86 -9.01 3.19
C CYS A 226 0.51 -8.83 3.86
N ASN A 227 1.54 -9.35 3.19
CA ASN A 227 2.94 -8.99 3.44
C ASN A 227 3.36 -7.76 2.63
N LEU A 228 2.80 -7.59 1.42
CA LEU A 228 3.12 -6.50 0.51
C LEU A 228 1.84 -5.96 -0.16
N ILE A 229 1.69 -4.63 -0.19
CA ILE A 229 0.61 -3.95 -0.91
C ILE A 229 1.22 -3.00 -1.95
N GLY A 230 0.85 -3.19 -3.21
CA GLY A 230 1.32 -2.40 -4.35
C GLY A 230 0.26 -1.46 -4.92
N PHE A 231 0.72 -0.30 -5.40
CA PHE A 231 -0.11 0.75 -6.02
C PHE A 231 0.50 1.24 -7.33
N GLN A 232 -0.36 1.78 -8.21
CA GLN A 232 0.06 2.42 -9.47
C GLN A 232 0.85 3.71 -9.27
N SER A 233 0.54 4.50 -8.24
CA SER A 233 1.14 5.82 -8.01
C SER A 233 1.42 6.06 -6.53
N PHE A 234 2.36 6.97 -6.24
CA PHE A 234 2.68 7.37 -4.87
C PHE A 234 1.53 8.11 -4.19
N GLU A 235 0.70 8.81 -4.96
CA GLU A 235 -0.50 9.47 -4.44
C GLU A 235 -1.45 8.45 -3.81
N TYR A 236 -1.72 7.35 -4.50
CA TYR A 236 -2.65 6.31 -4.04
C TYR A 236 -2.11 5.60 -2.80
N LEU A 237 -0.80 5.30 -2.78
CA LEU A 237 -0.12 4.77 -1.59
C LEU A 237 -0.26 5.71 -0.40
N ARG A 238 -0.01 7.02 -0.58
CA ARG A 238 -0.12 8.02 0.48
C ARG A 238 -1.54 8.09 1.03
N HIS A 239 -2.54 8.06 0.16
CA HIS A 239 -3.95 8.07 0.56
C HIS A 239 -4.33 6.82 1.35
N PHE A 240 -3.92 5.63 0.90
CA PHE A 240 -4.13 4.38 1.63
C PHE A 240 -3.50 4.43 3.03
N ARG A 241 -2.23 4.85 3.10
CA ARG A 241 -1.49 4.99 4.34
C ARG A 241 -2.17 5.96 5.32
N SER A 242 -2.66 7.10 4.82
CA SER A 242 -3.43 8.07 5.61
C SER A 242 -4.75 7.48 6.10
N SER A 243 -5.46 6.73 5.26
CA SER A 243 -6.70 6.05 5.63
C SER A 243 -6.47 5.00 6.72
N CYS A 244 -5.42 4.18 6.63
CA CYS A 244 -5.03 3.24 7.67
C CYS A 244 -4.70 3.94 8.99
N ALA A 245 -3.89 5.00 8.96
CA ALA A 245 -3.50 5.75 10.15
C ALA A 245 -4.72 6.36 10.87
N ARG A 246 -5.63 6.99 10.12
CA ARG A 246 -6.75 7.75 10.69
C ARG A 246 -7.98 6.92 11.03
N LEU A 247 -8.19 5.77 10.38
CA LEU A 247 -9.38 4.91 10.61
C LEU A 247 -9.10 3.74 11.56
N LEU A 248 -7.85 3.28 11.61
CA LEU A 248 -7.42 2.12 12.38
C LEU A 248 -6.38 2.46 13.45
N ASP A 249 -6.03 3.74 13.61
CA ASP A 249 -5.06 4.25 14.59
C ASP A 249 -3.68 3.55 14.51
N LEU A 250 -3.29 3.15 13.28
CA LEU A 250 -2.04 2.41 13.03
C LEU A 250 -0.82 3.32 12.95
N GLU A 251 0.32 2.82 13.45
CA GLU A 251 1.60 3.49 13.27
C GLU A 251 2.10 3.39 11.83
N VAL A 252 2.49 4.54 11.28
CA VAL A 252 2.93 4.68 9.91
C VAL A 252 4.45 4.69 9.86
N HIS A 253 5.03 3.78 9.08
CA HIS A 253 6.46 3.77 8.80
C HIS A 253 6.74 4.26 7.35
N PRO A 254 7.89 4.89 7.06
CA PRO A 254 8.21 5.32 5.69
C PRO A 254 8.20 4.20 4.65
N LYS A 255 8.54 2.97 5.07
CA LYS A 255 8.58 1.78 4.19
C LYS A 255 7.27 0.97 4.17
N GLY A 256 6.30 1.27 5.04
CA GLY A 256 5.17 0.37 5.23
C GLY A 256 4.28 0.70 6.43
N LEU A 257 3.50 -0.28 6.85
CA LEU A 257 2.64 -0.21 8.04
C LEU A 257 3.07 -1.27 9.04
N ALA A 258 3.20 -0.90 10.30
CA ALA A 258 3.40 -1.84 11.38
C ALA A 258 2.03 -2.13 12.01
N ILE A 259 1.66 -3.40 12.07
CA ILE A 259 0.45 -3.85 12.77
C ILE A 259 0.88 -4.54 14.05
N PHE A 260 0.35 -4.05 15.15
CA PHE A 260 0.49 -4.63 16.48
C PHE A 260 -0.91 -5.05 16.91
N ASP A 261 -1.18 -6.36 16.89
CA ASP A 261 -2.37 -6.96 17.46
C ASP A 261 -1.96 -7.94 18.57
N GLU A 262 -2.82 -8.15 19.56
CA GLU A 262 -2.62 -9.05 20.70
C GLU A 262 -2.24 -10.48 20.26
N LYS A 263 -2.64 -10.87 19.04
CA LYS A 263 -2.39 -12.20 18.46
C LYS A 263 -1.24 -12.25 17.46
N SER A 264 -0.84 -11.12 16.85
CA SER A 264 0.25 -11.10 15.87
C SER A 264 0.79 -9.70 15.61
N SER A 265 2.12 -9.53 15.69
CA SER A 265 2.82 -8.37 15.14
C SER A 265 3.37 -8.69 13.75
N HIS A 266 3.01 -7.88 12.74
CA HIS A 266 3.59 -8.02 11.41
C HIS A 266 3.74 -6.68 10.69
N PHE A 267 4.76 -6.61 9.83
CA PHE A 267 5.05 -5.45 9.00
C PHE A 267 4.55 -5.68 7.59
N ILE A 268 3.89 -4.68 7.03
CA ILE A 268 3.36 -4.70 5.66
C ILE A 268 4.17 -3.72 4.83
N LYS A 269 4.86 -4.21 3.80
CA LYS A 269 5.59 -3.35 2.86
C LYS A 269 4.60 -2.66 1.93
N LEU A 270 4.70 -1.34 1.82
CA LEU A 270 3.95 -0.58 0.80
C LEU A 270 4.87 -0.24 -0.37
N GLN A 271 4.41 -0.42 -1.60
CA GLN A 271 5.21 -0.21 -2.81
C GLN A 271 4.44 0.52 -3.91
N VAL A 272 5.14 1.37 -4.67
CA VAL A 272 4.60 2.00 -5.89
C VAL A 272 5.22 1.36 -7.11
N SER A 273 4.46 0.52 -7.82
CA SER A 273 4.91 -0.20 -9.01
C SER A 273 3.91 0.00 -10.14
N PRO A 274 4.08 1.04 -10.99
CA PRO A 274 3.26 1.25 -12.18
C PRO A 274 3.24 0.02 -13.08
N ILE A 275 2.05 -0.45 -13.46
CA ILE A 275 1.94 -1.56 -14.42
C ILE A 275 2.26 -1.10 -15.85
N GLY A 276 3.03 -1.90 -16.57
CA GLY A 276 3.36 -1.69 -17.97
C GLY A 276 2.58 -2.61 -18.91
N VAL A 277 2.90 -2.53 -20.20
CA VAL A 277 2.37 -3.44 -21.24
C VAL A 277 3.44 -4.43 -21.69
N ASP A 278 3.02 -5.59 -22.18
CA ASP A 278 3.85 -6.40 -23.05
C ASP A 278 3.62 -5.93 -24.49
N TYR A 279 4.68 -5.47 -25.14
CA TYR A 279 4.61 -4.87 -26.47
C TYR A 279 5.00 -5.83 -27.59
N SER A 280 5.42 -7.05 -27.27
CA SER A 280 5.89 -8.03 -28.25
C SER A 280 4.84 -8.29 -29.33
N ASP A 281 3.61 -8.56 -28.93
CA ASP A 281 2.49 -8.80 -29.85
C ASP A 281 2.16 -7.56 -30.69
N LEU A 282 2.20 -6.35 -30.11
CA LEU A 282 1.98 -5.10 -30.84
C LEU A 282 3.03 -4.88 -31.93
N ILE A 283 4.31 -5.08 -31.59
CA ILE A 283 5.42 -4.91 -32.53
C ILE A 283 5.34 -5.96 -33.65
N ASN A 284 5.06 -7.22 -33.30
CA ASN A 284 4.91 -8.30 -34.27
C ASN A 284 3.75 -8.01 -35.23
N THR A 285 2.60 -7.59 -34.69
CA THR A 285 1.39 -7.24 -35.46
C THR A 285 1.65 -6.08 -36.42
N LEU A 286 2.34 -5.03 -35.97
CA LEU A 286 2.70 -3.88 -36.81
C LEU A 286 3.57 -4.26 -38.02
N ASN A 287 4.37 -5.31 -37.90
CA ASN A 287 5.23 -5.79 -38.99
C ASN A 287 4.50 -6.74 -39.95
N LEU A 288 3.24 -7.11 -39.68
CA LEU A 288 2.48 -7.98 -40.57
C LEU A 288 2.15 -7.24 -41.88
N PRO A 289 2.26 -7.92 -43.05
CA PRO A 289 1.93 -7.32 -44.34
C PRO A 289 0.49 -6.80 -44.42
N ILE A 290 -0.46 -7.51 -43.81
CA ILE A 290 -1.88 -7.11 -43.79
C ILE A 290 -2.09 -5.77 -43.06
N VAL A 291 -1.40 -5.57 -41.93
CA VAL A 291 -1.46 -4.33 -41.14
C VAL A 291 -0.77 -3.20 -41.87
N THR A 292 0.39 -3.45 -42.47
CA THR A 292 1.10 -2.45 -43.28
C THR A 292 0.25 -1.96 -44.46
N GLN A 293 -0.39 -2.90 -45.19
CA GLN A 293 -1.33 -2.56 -46.25
C GLN A 293 -2.55 -1.80 -45.72
N ARG A 294 -3.07 -2.18 -44.55
CA ARG A 294 -4.20 -1.50 -43.92
C ARG A 294 -3.85 -0.06 -43.56
N VAL A 295 -2.68 0.18 -42.97
CA VAL A 295 -2.17 1.54 -42.68
C VAL A 295 -2.08 2.38 -43.95
N GLN A 296 -1.58 1.81 -45.06
CA GLN A 296 -1.49 2.53 -46.33
C GLN A 296 -2.87 2.91 -46.88
N LYS A 297 -3.84 1.97 -46.87
CA LYS A 297 -5.22 2.27 -47.25
C LYS A 297 -5.87 3.34 -46.39
N LEU A 298 -5.64 3.29 -45.07
CA LEU A 298 -6.17 4.30 -44.14
C LEU A 298 -5.56 5.69 -44.42
N LYS A 299 -4.26 5.76 -44.74
CA LYS A 299 -3.60 7.01 -45.16
C LYS A 299 -4.17 7.57 -46.47
N GLU A 300 -4.61 6.71 -47.39
CA GLU A 300 -5.29 7.13 -48.63
C GLU A 300 -6.70 7.65 -48.34
N ILE A 301 -7.49 6.95 -47.51
CA ILE A 301 -8.84 7.37 -47.11
C ILE A 301 -8.83 8.73 -46.42
N PHE A 302 -7.86 8.96 -45.54
CA PHE A 302 -7.73 10.18 -44.76
C PHE A 302 -6.66 11.14 -45.29
N GLN A 303 -6.35 11.05 -46.58
CA GLN A 303 -5.32 11.88 -47.20
C GLN A 303 -5.60 13.38 -46.99
N GLY A 304 -4.58 14.11 -46.57
CA GLY A 304 -4.66 15.56 -46.31
C GLY A 304 -5.36 15.94 -45.01
N LYS A 305 -5.73 14.97 -44.17
CA LYS A 305 -6.40 15.19 -42.88
C LYS A 305 -5.49 14.82 -41.71
N LYS A 306 -5.71 15.47 -40.58
CA LYS A 306 -5.12 15.17 -39.27
C LYS A 306 -6.08 14.32 -38.47
N ILE A 307 -5.54 13.38 -37.71
CA ILE A 307 -6.35 12.37 -37.02
C ILE A 307 -6.06 12.38 -35.52
N ILE A 308 -7.11 12.61 -34.74
CA ILE A 308 -7.11 12.41 -33.30
C ILE A 308 -7.80 11.07 -33.03
N ILE A 309 -7.19 10.22 -32.22
CA ILE A 309 -7.77 8.95 -31.78
C ILE A 309 -8.00 8.95 -30.28
N ALA A 310 -9.14 8.41 -29.86
CA ALA A 310 -9.46 8.10 -28.48
C ALA A 310 -9.99 6.67 -28.42
N ARG A 311 -9.50 5.88 -27.45
CA ARG A 311 -9.99 4.53 -27.16
C ARG A 311 -10.34 4.49 -25.69
N ASP A 312 -11.62 4.28 -25.41
CA ASP A 312 -12.15 4.32 -24.05
C ASP A 312 -13.18 3.19 -23.86
N ARG A 313 -13.39 2.78 -22.60
CA ARG A 313 -14.43 1.82 -22.23
C ARG A 313 -15.76 2.52 -22.01
N LEU A 314 -16.88 1.82 -22.14
CA LEU A 314 -18.22 2.31 -21.80
C LEU A 314 -18.39 2.59 -20.30
N ASP A 315 -17.80 3.70 -19.83
CA ASP A 315 -17.76 4.13 -18.44
C ASP A 315 -17.70 5.66 -18.35
N GLN A 316 -18.36 6.21 -17.34
CA GLN A 316 -18.41 7.65 -17.11
C GLN A 316 -17.05 8.24 -16.73
N ILE A 317 -16.17 7.45 -16.11
CA ILE A 317 -14.83 7.91 -15.71
C ILE A 317 -13.98 8.29 -16.93
N GLU A 318 -14.28 7.77 -18.12
CA GLU A 318 -13.50 8.02 -19.33
C GLU A 318 -13.78 9.41 -19.95
N GLY A 319 -14.84 10.09 -19.50
CA GLY A 319 -15.14 11.46 -19.91
C GLY A 319 -15.47 11.63 -21.40
N VAL A 320 -15.93 10.58 -22.08
CA VAL A 320 -16.24 10.62 -23.53
C VAL A 320 -17.23 11.72 -23.92
N PRO A 321 -18.34 11.98 -23.19
CA PRO A 321 -19.22 13.11 -23.49
C PRO A 321 -18.46 14.45 -23.51
N ARG A 322 -17.53 14.66 -22.57
CA ARG A 322 -16.71 15.88 -22.53
C ARG A 322 -15.79 16.00 -23.76
N LYS A 323 -15.20 14.88 -24.21
CA LYS A 323 -14.41 14.87 -25.46
C LYS A 323 -15.27 15.32 -26.64
N MET A 324 -16.50 14.81 -26.75
CA MET A 324 -17.44 15.20 -27.81
C MET A 324 -17.80 16.69 -27.76
N GLU A 325 -18.09 17.24 -26.57
CA GLU A 325 -18.35 18.68 -26.40
C GLU A 325 -17.16 19.54 -26.84
N ILE A 326 -15.94 19.12 -26.51
CA ILE A 326 -14.72 19.83 -26.84
C ILE A 326 -14.48 19.83 -28.34
N ILE A 327 -14.67 18.69 -29.01
CA ILE A 327 -14.54 18.58 -30.47
C ILE A 327 -15.61 19.43 -31.16
N GLU A 328 -16.85 19.44 -30.66
CA GLU A 328 -17.92 20.29 -31.19
C GLU A 328 -17.59 21.79 -31.07
N GLN A 329 -17.09 22.20 -29.90
CA GLN A 329 -16.68 23.58 -29.64
C GLN A 329 -15.49 23.97 -30.52
N MET A 330 -14.51 23.08 -30.67
CA MET A 330 -13.35 23.29 -31.53
C MET A 330 -13.74 23.52 -32.99
N PHE A 331 -14.66 22.72 -33.56
CA PHE A 331 -15.14 22.97 -34.92
C PHE A 331 -15.96 24.27 -35.06
N SER A 332 -16.60 24.71 -33.99
CA SER A 332 -17.34 25.98 -33.97
C SER A 332 -16.40 27.20 -33.93
N GLU A 333 -15.36 27.14 -33.10
CA GLU A 333 -14.40 28.23 -32.90
C GLU A 333 -13.31 28.28 -33.98
N HIS A 334 -12.98 27.12 -34.56
CA HIS A 334 -11.99 26.96 -35.62
C HIS A 334 -12.61 26.29 -36.88
N PRO A 335 -13.46 27.00 -37.65
CA PRO A 335 -14.06 26.46 -38.86
C PRO A 335 -13.06 25.97 -39.91
N GLU A 336 -11.81 26.48 -39.88
CA GLU A 336 -10.72 26.06 -40.74
C GLU A 336 -10.27 24.61 -40.55
N LEU A 337 -10.61 23.99 -39.41
CA LEU A 337 -10.34 22.59 -39.10
C LEU A 337 -11.39 21.65 -39.71
N VAL A 338 -12.58 22.14 -40.04
CA VAL A 338 -13.65 21.34 -40.64
C VAL A 338 -13.22 20.84 -42.03
N GLY A 339 -13.19 19.52 -42.21
CA GLY A 339 -12.70 18.87 -43.42
C GLY A 339 -11.19 18.55 -43.40
N LYS A 340 -10.45 19.07 -42.42
CA LYS A 340 -9.01 18.82 -42.23
C LYS A 340 -8.70 18.00 -40.98
N LEU A 341 -9.58 17.97 -40.00
CA LEU A 341 -9.41 17.21 -38.76
C LEU A 341 -10.50 16.14 -38.66
N ILE A 342 -10.12 14.93 -38.26
CA ILE A 342 -11.04 13.81 -37.95
C ILE A 342 -10.78 13.35 -36.52
N PHE A 343 -11.87 13.13 -35.79
CA PHE A 343 -11.84 12.51 -34.48
C PHE A 343 -12.36 11.07 -34.58
N ILE A 344 -11.50 10.10 -34.28
CA ILE A 344 -11.85 8.68 -34.22
C ILE A 344 -12.06 8.32 -32.75
N GLN A 345 -13.29 7.98 -32.38
CA GLN A 345 -13.62 7.48 -31.05
C GLN A 345 -13.92 5.98 -31.15
N ILE A 346 -13.03 5.18 -30.59
CA ILE A 346 -13.28 3.76 -30.30
C ILE A 346 -13.91 3.69 -28.91
N TYR A 347 -15.11 3.16 -28.83
CA TYR A 347 -15.83 2.98 -27.57
C TYR A 347 -16.13 1.50 -27.38
N GLU A 348 -15.38 0.87 -26.48
CA GLU A 348 -15.44 -0.58 -26.30
C GLU A 348 -16.49 -0.95 -25.25
N PRO A 349 -17.50 -1.78 -25.60
CA PRO A 349 -18.45 -2.28 -24.62
C PRO A 349 -17.74 -3.22 -23.64
N THR A 350 -17.99 -3.02 -22.35
CA THR A 350 -17.40 -3.82 -21.26
C THR A 350 -18.22 -5.05 -20.89
N VAL A 351 -19.51 -5.03 -21.25
CA VAL A 351 -20.50 -6.09 -21.04
C VAL A 351 -21.36 -6.19 -22.29
N GLU A 352 -22.12 -7.28 -22.44
CA GLU A 352 -23.14 -7.36 -23.47
C GLU A 352 -24.25 -6.32 -23.19
N GLU A 353 -24.95 -5.85 -24.24
CA GLU A 353 -25.96 -4.78 -24.12
C GLU A 353 -27.09 -5.14 -23.12
N GLU A 354 -27.41 -6.42 -22.99
CA GLU A 354 -28.41 -6.95 -22.06
C GLU A 354 -28.00 -6.79 -20.59
N ASP A 355 -26.69 -6.77 -20.33
CA ASP A 355 -26.08 -6.68 -19.01
C ASP A 355 -25.66 -5.26 -18.60
N GLU A 356 -25.82 -4.28 -19.50
CA GLU A 356 -25.52 -2.89 -19.20
C GLU A 356 -26.40 -2.35 -18.07
N THR A 357 -25.78 -1.63 -17.16
CA THR A 357 -26.51 -0.83 -16.17
C THR A 357 -27.31 0.28 -16.86
N GLU A 358 -28.41 0.74 -16.26
CA GLU A 358 -29.20 1.84 -16.82
C GLU A 358 -28.37 3.13 -17.04
N GLU A 359 -27.36 3.36 -16.20
CA GLU A 359 -26.42 4.47 -16.34
C GLU A 359 -25.51 4.32 -17.58
N GLN A 360 -25.07 3.10 -17.89
CA GLN A 360 -24.30 2.81 -19.10
C GLN A 360 -25.16 2.98 -20.36
N LYS A 361 -26.41 2.49 -20.35
CA LYS A 361 -27.36 2.68 -21.45
C LYS A 361 -27.64 4.16 -21.70
N GLN A 362 -27.80 4.95 -20.63
CA GLN A 362 -27.99 6.40 -20.74
C GLN A 362 -26.74 7.09 -21.31
N LEU A 363 -25.55 6.69 -20.86
CA LEU A 363 -24.29 7.22 -21.38
C LEU A 363 -24.14 6.90 -22.88
N HIS A 364 -24.45 5.66 -23.28
CA HIS A 364 -24.44 5.23 -24.68
C HIS A 364 -25.35 6.06 -25.56
N ARG A 365 -26.61 6.25 -25.14
CA ARG A 365 -27.59 7.12 -25.83
C ARG A 365 -27.06 8.54 -25.97
N THR A 366 -26.54 9.11 -24.88
CA THR A 366 -26.00 10.47 -24.86
C THR A 366 -24.85 10.63 -25.86
N VAL A 367 -23.89 9.70 -25.87
CA VAL A 367 -22.75 9.75 -26.80
C VAL A 367 -23.23 9.62 -28.25
N ASN A 368 -24.15 8.69 -28.55
CA ASN A 368 -24.70 8.53 -29.90
C ASN A 368 -25.43 9.78 -30.40
N GLU A 369 -26.25 10.40 -29.56
CA GLU A 369 -26.93 11.66 -29.87
C GLU A 369 -25.93 12.78 -30.18
N MET A 370 -24.85 12.88 -29.39
CA MET A 370 -23.78 13.86 -29.62
C MET A 370 -23.03 13.60 -30.92
N VAL A 371 -22.67 12.35 -31.22
CA VAL A 371 -22.03 11.97 -32.48
C VAL A 371 -22.93 12.34 -33.66
N GLY A 372 -24.22 11.99 -33.60
CA GLY A 372 -25.20 12.32 -34.63
C GLY A 372 -25.36 13.83 -34.82
N ARG A 373 -25.42 14.60 -33.72
CA ARG A 373 -25.49 16.07 -33.73
C ARG A 373 -24.26 16.68 -34.40
N ILE A 374 -23.06 16.26 -34.02
CA ILE A 374 -21.80 16.83 -34.54
C ILE A 374 -21.62 16.47 -36.02
N ASN A 375 -21.83 15.21 -36.40
CA ASN A 375 -21.76 14.77 -37.79
C ASN A 375 -22.83 15.44 -38.65
N GLY A 376 -24.06 15.63 -38.15
CA GLY A 376 -25.11 16.35 -38.86
C GLY A 376 -24.81 17.83 -39.07
N ARG A 377 -24.12 18.47 -38.11
CA ARG A 377 -23.82 19.92 -38.15
C ARG A 377 -22.58 20.26 -38.99
N PHE A 378 -21.50 19.47 -38.88
CA PHE A 378 -20.21 19.78 -39.52
C PHE A 378 -19.82 18.80 -40.63
N GLY A 379 -20.58 17.72 -40.81
CA GLY A 379 -20.36 16.75 -41.88
C GLY A 379 -20.63 17.30 -43.27
N LYS A 380 -20.00 16.67 -44.26
CA LYS A 380 -20.19 16.92 -45.70
C LYS A 380 -20.33 15.58 -46.42
N LEU A 381 -20.77 15.59 -47.67
CA LEU A 381 -20.99 14.36 -48.49
C LEU A 381 -19.85 13.33 -48.45
N ASN A 382 -18.59 13.78 -48.32
CA ASN A 382 -17.39 12.93 -48.27
C ASN A 382 -16.54 13.13 -46.99
N PHE A 383 -17.15 13.65 -45.93
CA PHE A 383 -16.44 13.97 -44.70
C PHE A 383 -17.36 13.84 -43.49
N ASN A 384 -17.02 12.90 -42.61
CA ASN A 384 -17.57 12.85 -41.26
C ASN A 384 -16.50 13.38 -40.29
N PRO A 385 -16.83 14.38 -39.45
CA PRO A 385 -15.89 14.88 -38.45
C PRO A 385 -15.60 13.84 -37.36
N ILE A 386 -16.58 12.99 -37.02
CA ILE A 386 -16.44 11.92 -36.02
C ILE A 386 -16.65 10.55 -36.66
N GLU A 387 -15.62 9.71 -36.59
CA GLU A 387 -15.70 8.28 -36.87
C GLU A 387 -15.87 7.53 -35.54
N TYR A 388 -17.08 7.06 -35.27
CA TYR A 388 -17.44 6.42 -34.01
C TYR A 388 -17.56 4.90 -34.18
N ILE A 389 -16.75 4.17 -33.41
CA ILE A 389 -16.67 2.70 -33.45
C ILE A 389 -17.14 2.17 -32.10
N ASN A 390 -18.40 1.73 -32.02
CA ASN A 390 -18.98 1.10 -30.83
C ASN A 390 -18.93 -0.42 -30.91
N ARG A 391 -17.72 -0.99 -30.87
CA ARG A 391 -17.49 -2.45 -30.84
C ARG A 391 -16.05 -2.74 -30.43
N LYS A 392 -15.80 -3.98 -29.97
CA LYS A 392 -14.42 -4.47 -29.80
C LYS A 392 -13.68 -4.41 -31.15
N VAL A 393 -12.47 -3.85 -31.15
CA VAL A 393 -11.62 -3.75 -32.35
C VAL A 393 -10.50 -4.78 -32.23
N GLY A 394 -10.31 -5.58 -33.28
CA GLY A 394 -9.22 -6.57 -33.33
C GLY A 394 -7.84 -5.90 -33.34
N LEU A 395 -6.83 -6.62 -32.86
CA LEU A 395 -5.47 -6.10 -32.68
C LEU A 395 -4.87 -5.52 -33.98
N ASP A 396 -5.09 -6.19 -35.11
CA ASP A 396 -4.61 -5.76 -36.43
C ASP A 396 -5.14 -4.37 -36.83
N GLU A 397 -6.45 -4.16 -36.64
CA GLU A 397 -7.10 -2.88 -36.98
C GLU A 397 -6.72 -1.80 -35.97
N LEU A 398 -6.65 -2.14 -34.68
CA LEU A 398 -6.28 -1.22 -33.62
C LEU A 398 -4.85 -0.69 -33.80
N THR A 399 -3.89 -1.58 -34.06
CA THR A 399 -2.49 -1.18 -34.30
C THR A 399 -2.35 -0.35 -35.57
N ALA A 400 -3.14 -0.65 -36.62
CA ALA A 400 -3.18 0.18 -37.83
C ALA A 400 -3.73 1.59 -37.56
N LEU A 401 -4.82 1.70 -36.81
CA LEU A 401 -5.43 2.98 -36.40
C LEU A 401 -4.47 3.79 -35.54
N TYR A 402 -3.85 3.16 -34.53
CA TYR A 402 -2.84 3.82 -33.70
C TYR A 402 -1.66 4.30 -34.54
N ARG A 403 -1.09 3.48 -35.42
CA ARG A 403 0.08 3.85 -36.26
C ARG A 403 -0.20 5.04 -37.17
N MET A 404 -1.44 5.19 -37.62
CA MET A 404 -1.89 6.25 -38.51
C MET A 404 -2.20 7.56 -37.78
N ALA A 405 -2.77 7.50 -36.57
CA ALA A 405 -3.25 8.68 -35.86
C ALA A 405 -2.11 9.65 -35.49
N ASP A 406 -2.34 10.95 -35.69
CA ASP A 406 -1.38 12.02 -35.36
C ASP A 406 -1.36 12.32 -33.85
N ILE A 407 -2.51 12.20 -33.20
CA ILE A 407 -2.72 12.56 -31.78
C ILE A 407 -3.54 11.47 -31.10
N ALA A 408 -3.13 11.03 -29.91
CA ALA A 408 -3.97 10.26 -29.01
C ALA A 408 -4.52 11.16 -27.88
N LEU A 409 -5.84 11.19 -27.71
CA LEU A 409 -6.54 12.00 -26.71
C LEU A 409 -7.07 11.12 -25.56
N ILE A 410 -6.31 11.08 -24.47
CA ILE A 410 -6.58 10.24 -23.31
C ILE A 410 -6.90 11.16 -22.13
N THR A 411 -8.17 11.48 -21.98
CA THR A 411 -8.65 12.45 -20.98
C THR A 411 -9.70 11.87 -20.03
N PRO A 412 -9.47 10.71 -19.40
CA PRO A 412 -10.37 10.25 -18.36
C PRO A 412 -10.35 11.22 -17.18
N ILE A 413 -11.48 11.29 -16.48
CA ILE A 413 -11.68 12.08 -15.27
C ILE A 413 -10.76 11.57 -14.15
N ARG A 414 -10.63 10.24 -14.00
CA ARG A 414 -9.69 9.61 -13.08
C ARG A 414 -9.44 8.17 -13.48
N ASP A 415 -8.19 7.75 -13.52
CA ASP A 415 -7.80 6.38 -13.91
C ASP A 415 -6.57 5.93 -13.10
N GLY A 416 -6.49 4.63 -12.81
CA GLY A 416 -5.36 4.01 -12.12
C GLY A 416 -4.06 4.12 -12.92
N MET A 417 -4.11 3.79 -14.22
CA MET A 417 -2.93 3.84 -15.11
C MET A 417 -3.24 4.35 -16.52
N ASN A 418 -4.23 3.80 -17.21
CA ASN A 418 -4.45 3.91 -18.65
C ASN A 418 -3.36 3.26 -19.53
N LEU A 419 -3.57 2.02 -19.97
CA LEU A 419 -2.61 1.29 -20.81
C LEU A 419 -2.73 1.58 -22.31
N ALA A 420 -3.86 2.12 -22.77
CA ALA A 420 -4.02 2.57 -24.15
C ALA A 420 -2.94 3.62 -24.53
N SER A 421 -2.53 4.44 -23.56
CA SER A 421 -1.40 5.38 -23.72
C SER A 421 -0.08 4.67 -24.07
N HIS A 422 0.20 3.54 -23.44
CA HIS A 422 1.43 2.77 -23.65
C HIS A 422 1.37 2.04 -25.00
N GLU A 423 0.24 1.42 -25.33
CA GLU A 423 0.00 0.78 -26.63
C GLU A 423 0.19 1.77 -27.79
N TYR A 424 -0.37 2.98 -27.66
CA TYR A 424 -0.22 4.04 -28.66
C TYR A 424 1.25 4.44 -28.84
N VAL A 425 1.98 4.65 -27.74
CA VAL A 425 3.42 4.96 -27.79
C VAL A 425 4.20 3.86 -28.51
N VAL A 426 3.93 2.58 -28.24
CA VAL A 426 4.58 1.47 -28.95
C VAL A 426 4.30 1.54 -30.45
N CYS A 427 3.05 1.80 -30.83
CA CYS A 427 2.62 1.88 -32.23
C CYS A 427 3.17 3.10 -32.98
N GLN A 428 3.78 4.06 -32.30
CA GLN A 428 4.23 5.33 -32.87
C GLN A 428 5.72 5.40 -33.19
N LYS A 429 6.46 4.29 -33.07
CA LYS A 429 7.93 4.20 -33.23
C LYS A 429 8.53 5.00 -34.41
N ASP A 430 7.81 5.05 -35.55
CA ASP A 430 8.27 5.73 -36.77
C ASP A 430 7.35 6.89 -37.21
N SER A 431 6.20 7.04 -36.55
CA SER A 431 5.17 8.05 -36.87
C SER A 431 5.20 9.25 -35.90
N TYR A 432 5.80 9.09 -34.72
CA TYR A 432 6.02 10.14 -33.71
C TYR A 432 4.75 10.92 -33.33
N GLY A 433 3.63 10.22 -33.19
CA GLY A 433 2.34 10.76 -32.78
C GLY A 433 2.39 11.38 -31.39
N VAL A 434 1.58 12.41 -31.19
CA VAL A 434 1.55 13.19 -29.95
C VAL A 434 0.54 12.59 -28.99
N LEU A 435 0.90 12.56 -27.71
CA LEU A 435 0.04 12.06 -26.65
C LEU A 435 -0.48 13.24 -25.82
N ILE A 436 -1.79 13.34 -25.65
CA ILE A 436 -2.44 14.28 -24.73
C ILE A 436 -3.04 13.45 -23.59
N LEU A 437 -2.61 13.73 -22.36
CA LEU A 437 -2.94 12.93 -21.17
C LEU A 437 -3.63 13.77 -20.10
N SER A 438 -4.70 13.23 -19.53
CA SER A 438 -5.26 13.76 -18.28
C SER A 438 -4.26 13.62 -17.13
N GLU A 439 -4.10 14.70 -16.35
CA GLU A 439 -3.28 14.73 -15.13
C GLU A 439 -3.76 13.73 -14.05
N PHE A 440 -4.99 13.24 -14.17
CA PHE A 440 -5.63 12.28 -13.26
C PHE A 440 -5.47 10.82 -13.70
N THR A 441 -4.52 10.53 -14.60
CA THR A 441 -4.12 9.18 -15.00
C THR A 441 -2.78 8.79 -14.38
N GLY A 442 -2.59 7.52 -14.03
CA GLY A 442 -1.26 7.03 -13.64
C GLY A 442 -0.21 7.19 -14.75
N ALA A 443 -0.61 7.07 -16.02
CA ALA A 443 0.26 7.26 -17.18
C ALA A 443 0.86 8.66 -17.27
N ALA A 444 0.15 9.71 -16.86
CA ALA A 444 0.67 11.09 -16.85
C ALA A 444 1.92 11.25 -15.98
N ARG A 445 2.09 10.41 -14.94
CA ARG A 445 3.29 10.40 -14.09
C ARG A 445 4.44 9.60 -14.67
N CYS A 446 4.15 8.74 -15.63
CA CYS A 446 5.08 7.82 -16.26
C CYS A 446 5.62 8.35 -17.60
N LEU A 447 4.74 8.96 -18.40
CA LEU A 447 4.99 9.37 -19.78
C LEU A 447 5.28 10.86 -19.88
N GLY A 448 6.50 11.26 -19.48
CA GLY A 448 6.93 12.66 -19.41
C GLY A 448 7.00 13.42 -20.74
N GLY A 449 6.84 12.73 -21.88
CA GLY A 449 6.74 13.35 -23.21
C GLY A 449 5.30 13.69 -23.63
N GLY A 450 4.28 13.34 -22.84
CA GLY A 450 2.89 13.72 -23.12
C GLY A 450 2.61 15.20 -22.82
N ILE A 451 1.63 15.79 -23.52
CA ILE A 451 1.03 17.07 -23.11
C ILE A 451 0.02 16.77 -22.00
N ILE A 452 0.31 17.22 -20.79
CA ILE A 452 -0.56 16.99 -19.64
C ILE A 452 -1.64 18.06 -19.60
N VAL A 453 -2.89 17.65 -19.40
CA VAL A 453 -4.06 18.53 -19.36
C VAL A 453 -4.96 18.21 -18.18
N ASN A 454 -5.65 19.23 -17.66
CA ASN A 454 -6.78 19.04 -16.79
C ASN A 454 -8.04 18.66 -17.62
N PRO A 455 -8.64 17.46 -17.45
CA PRO A 455 -9.82 17.01 -18.18
C PRO A 455 -11.09 17.84 -17.93
N PHE A 456 -11.11 18.67 -16.89
CA PHE A 456 -12.21 19.58 -16.59
C PHE A 456 -12.09 20.94 -17.31
N SER A 457 -10.91 21.25 -17.87
CA SER A 457 -10.64 22.49 -18.57
C SER A 457 -10.75 22.31 -20.08
N LYS A 458 -11.90 22.70 -20.65
CA LYS A 458 -12.13 22.63 -22.11
C LYS A 458 -11.06 23.43 -22.88
N ASN A 459 -10.75 24.63 -22.42
CA ASN A 459 -9.80 25.53 -23.07
C ASN A 459 -8.38 24.94 -23.08
N GLU A 460 -7.99 24.25 -22.01
CA GLU A 460 -6.67 23.62 -21.91
C GLU A 460 -6.54 22.42 -22.86
N ILE A 461 -7.59 21.58 -22.96
CA ILE A 461 -7.62 20.48 -23.94
C ILE A 461 -7.59 21.03 -25.37
N MET A 462 -8.39 22.06 -25.67
CA MET A 462 -8.38 22.69 -27.00
C MET A 462 -7.00 23.27 -27.34
N SER A 463 -6.37 23.97 -26.38
CA SER A 463 -5.03 24.52 -26.55
C SER A 463 -3.99 23.42 -26.76
N ALA A 464 -4.07 22.31 -26.02
CA ALA A 464 -3.18 21.17 -26.17
C ALA A 464 -3.33 20.47 -27.54
N ILE A 465 -4.56 20.35 -28.05
CA ILE A 465 -4.81 19.84 -29.40
C ILE A 465 -4.21 20.78 -30.44
N MET A 466 -4.39 22.09 -30.30
CA MET A 466 -3.80 23.07 -31.23
C MET A 466 -2.26 23.08 -31.17
N GLU A 467 -1.66 22.95 -29.98
CA GLU A 467 -0.22 22.73 -29.81
C GLU A 467 0.21 21.46 -30.54
N ALA A 468 -0.47 20.33 -30.31
CA ALA A 468 -0.15 19.06 -30.94
C ALA A 468 -0.24 19.09 -32.47
N LEU A 469 -1.26 19.78 -33.03
CA LEU A 469 -1.45 19.94 -34.48
C LEU A 469 -0.36 20.82 -35.12
N SER A 470 0.16 21.80 -34.39
CA SER A 470 1.20 22.73 -34.87
C SER A 470 2.63 22.32 -34.50
N MET A 471 2.79 21.21 -33.74
CA MET A 471 4.07 20.76 -33.23
C MET A 471 5.03 20.33 -34.35
N LYS A 472 6.26 20.84 -34.29
CA LYS A 472 7.33 20.50 -35.23
C LYS A 472 7.75 19.03 -35.08
N ILE A 473 8.22 18.43 -36.17
CA ILE A 473 8.57 17.01 -36.19
C ILE A 473 9.73 16.67 -35.23
N GLU A 474 10.66 17.60 -35.03
CA GLU A 474 11.79 17.45 -34.12
C GLU A 474 11.32 17.32 -32.67
N ASP A 475 10.39 18.18 -32.25
CA ASP A 475 9.80 18.17 -30.90
C ASP A 475 8.96 16.92 -30.69
N ARG A 476 8.18 16.52 -31.70
CA ARG A 476 7.40 15.28 -31.70
C ARG A 476 8.29 14.05 -31.50
N LYS A 477 9.40 13.98 -32.24
CA LYS A 477 10.36 12.88 -32.14
C LYS A 477 11.02 12.82 -30.76
N LEU A 478 11.39 13.97 -30.19
CA LEU A 478 11.95 14.04 -28.84
C LEU A 478 10.94 13.56 -27.78
N LYS A 479 9.73 14.13 -27.78
CA LYS A 479 8.64 13.75 -26.86
C LYS A 479 8.31 12.26 -26.98
N HIS A 480 8.21 11.75 -28.20
CA HIS A 480 7.98 10.33 -28.45
C HIS A 480 9.12 9.45 -27.91
N GLN A 481 10.38 9.80 -28.16
CA GLN A 481 11.53 9.00 -27.70
C GLN A 481 11.59 8.87 -26.17
N ILE A 482 11.26 9.94 -25.43
CA ILE A 482 11.17 9.92 -23.97
C ILE A 482 10.14 8.87 -23.52
N ASN A 483 8.93 8.92 -24.08
CA ASN A 483 7.87 7.98 -23.75
C ASN A 483 8.22 6.56 -24.17
N TYR A 484 8.75 6.38 -25.39
CA TYR A 484 9.11 5.08 -25.94
C TYR A 484 10.17 4.41 -25.06
N ASN A 485 11.23 5.11 -24.66
CA ASN A 485 12.25 4.58 -23.75
C ASN A 485 11.65 4.11 -22.42
N TYR A 486 10.71 4.87 -21.85
CA TYR A 486 10.04 4.49 -20.62
C TYR A 486 9.22 3.21 -20.78
N VAL A 487 8.34 3.16 -21.80
CA VAL A 487 7.45 2.01 -22.04
C VAL A 487 8.26 0.74 -22.33
N MET A 488 9.34 0.85 -23.10
CA MET A 488 10.19 -0.29 -23.44
C MET A 488 10.96 -0.86 -22.23
N ALA A 489 11.28 -0.02 -21.24
CA ALA A 489 11.98 -0.43 -20.02
C ALA A 489 11.03 -0.95 -18.92
N ASN A 490 9.80 -0.44 -18.86
CA ASN A 490 8.83 -0.77 -17.81
C ASN A 490 7.72 -1.66 -18.36
N THR A 491 8.04 -2.93 -18.61
CA THR A 491 7.08 -3.92 -19.12
C THR A 491 6.19 -4.49 -18.01
N SER A 492 5.10 -5.14 -18.40
CA SER A 492 4.27 -5.92 -17.48
C SER A 492 5.08 -7.01 -16.76
N SER A 493 5.97 -7.71 -17.47
CA SER A 493 6.86 -8.72 -16.86
C SER A 493 7.81 -8.11 -15.83
N PHE A 494 8.36 -6.93 -16.10
CA PHE A 494 9.25 -6.22 -15.16
C PHE A 494 8.48 -5.79 -13.91
N TRP A 495 7.26 -5.28 -14.08
CA TRP A 495 6.35 -4.95 -12.98
C TRP A 495 6.11 -6.15 -12.06
N ALA A 496 5.71 -7.29 -12.63
CA ALA A 496 5.45 -8.50 -11.87
C ALA A 496 6.70 -9.01 -11.15
N LYS A 497 7.82 -9.09 -11.86
CA LYS A 497 9.11 -9.50 -11.28
C LYS A 497 9.47 -8.67 -10.05
N ARG A 498 9.31 -7.35 -10.13
CA ARG A 498 9.67 -6.44 -9.03
C ARG A 498 8.84 -6.68 -7.77
N ILE A 499 7.54 -6.96 -7.93
CA ILE A 499 6.64 -7.25 -6.81
C ILE A 499 7.00 -8.61 -6.18
N LEU A 500 7.23 -9.63 -7.00
CA LEU A 500 7.50 -10.98 -6.53
C LEU A 500 8.87 -11.09 -5.85
N VAL A 501 9.90 -10.44 -6.40
CA VAL A 501 11.23 -10.36 -5.76
C VAL A 501 11.11 -9.67 -4.40
N ASP A 502 10.41 -8.55 -4.33
CA ASP A 502 10.20 -7.83 -3.07
C ASP A 502 9.42 -8.67 -2.04
N LEU A 503 8.46 -9.47 -2.48
CA LEU A 503 7.70 -10.39 -1.63
C LEU A 503 8.57 -11.56 -1.14
N ASN A 504 9.47 -12.08 -1.98
CA ASN A 504 10.46 -13.09 -1.61
C ASN A 504 11.52 -12.55 -0.63
N GLU A 505 11.96 -11.30 -0.79
CA GLU A 505 12.89 -10.68 0.15
C GLU A 505 12.31 -10.57 1.56
N ILE A 506 11.00 -10.36 1.70
CA ILE A 506 10.32 -10.36 3.00
C ILE A 506 10.43 -11.74 3.67
N ASN A 507 10.36 -12.82 2.88
CA ASN A 507 10.55 -14.18 3.38
C ASN A 507 11.99 -14.39 3.90
N GLN A 508 12.99 -13.99 3.13
CA GLN A 508 14.40 -14.12 3.50
C GLN A 508 14.81 -13.23 4.68
N GLN A 509 14.17 -12.06 4.84
CA GLN A 509 14.40 -11.20 6.00
C GLN A 509 13.85 -11.82 7.28
N LYS A 510 12.67 -12.47 7.23
CA LYS A 510 12.17 -13.25 8.38
C LYS A 510 13.17 -14.32 8.82
N GLU A 511 13.83 -15.01 7.87
CA GLU A 511 14.86 -16.00 8.20
C GLU A 511 16.12 -15.39 8.87
N LYS A 512 16.48 -14.16 8.50
CA LYS A 512 17.66 -13.45 9.05
C LYS A 512 17.37 -12.72 10.38
N ASP A 513 16.13 -12.28 10.58
CA ASP A 513 15.67 -11.58 11.79
C ASP A 513 15.31 -12.54 12.95
N HIS A 514 15.55 -13.85 12.80
CA HIS A 514 15.54 -14.83 13.90
C HIS A 514 16.71 -14.65 14.91
N LYS A 515 17.04 -13.43 15.31
CA LYS A 515 17.54 -13.15 16.66
C LYS A 515 16.38 -12.62 17.49
N PHE A 516 15.36 -13.46 17.67
CA PHE A 516 14.29 -13.19 18.61
C PHE A 516 14.92 -13.04 20.00
N VAL A 517 14.72 -11.90 20.64
CA VAL A 517 15.17 -11.71 22.02
C VAL A 517 14.13 -12.38 22.92
N PRO A 518 14.45 -13.49 23.60
CA PRO A 518 13.47 -14.34 24.27
C PRO A 518 12.72 -13.58 25.37
N ARG A 519 11.46 -13.96 25.60
CA ARG A 519 10.72 -13.50 26.79
C ARG A 519 11.42 -13.97 28.05
N VAL A 520 11.46 -13.11 29.06
CA VAL A 520 12.14 -13.39 30.32
C VAL A 520 11.44 -14.50 31.12
N SER A 521 12.21 -15.43 31.68
CA SER A 521 11.70 -16.46 32.58
C SER A 521 11.73 -15.98 34.03
N PHE A 522 10.56 -15.73 34.63
CA PHE A 522 10.46 -15.24 36.01
C PHE A 522 11.07 -16.23 37.00
N LYS A 523 10.91 -17.53 36.73
CA LYS A 523 11.48 -18.61 37.54
C LYS A 523 13.00 -18.60 37.53
N GLU A 524 13.61 -18.36 36.37
CA GLU A 524 15.06 -18.31 36.21
C GLU A 524 15.65 -17.13 36.97
N ILE A 525 15.08 -15.93 36.81
CA ILE A 525 15.52 -14.73 37.54
C ILE A 525 15.35 -14.93 39.05
N LYS A 526 14.23 -15.50 39.50
CA LYS A 526 13.99 -15.77 40.92
C LYS A 526 15.01 -16.77 41.49
N GLN A 527 15.40 -17.79 40.73
CA GLN A 527 16.44 -18.74 41.13
C GLN A 527 17.83 -18.09 41.18
N ALA A 528 18.18 -17.28 40.20
CA ALA A 528 19.43 -16.52 40.18
C ALA A 528 19.51 -15.53 41.34
N TYR A 529 18.43 -14.80 41.61
CA TYR A 529 18.32 -13.88 42.73
C TYR A 529 18.47 -14.59 44.09
N LYS A 530 17.84 -15.75 44.29
CA LYS A 530 17.93 -16.53 45.55
C LYS A 530 19.27 -17.25 45.75
N SER A 531 19.96 -17.59 44.67
CA SER A 531 21.27 -18.24 44.71
C SER A 531 22.42 -17.26 44.93
N SER A 532 22.26 -16.01 44.52
CA SER A 532 23.19 -14.92 44.83
C SER A 532 23.38 -14.76 46.34
N ARG A 533 24.64 -14.57 46.75
CA ARG A 533 25.05 -14.34 48.14
C ARG A 533 25.79 -13.00 48.32
N LYS A 534 26.06 -12.31 47.21
CA LYS A 534 26.76 -11.01 47.19
C LYS A 534 25.76 -9.87 47.04
N LYS A 535 26.27 -8.66 46.81
CA LYS A 535 25.42 -7.51 46.49
C LYS A 535 24.69 -7.75 45.17
N LYS A 536 23.45 -7.28 45.08
CA LYS A 536 22.57 -7.42 43.92
C LYS A 536 22.15 -6.03 43.45
N ILE A 537 22.23 -5.77 42.14
CA ILE A 537 21.98 -4.42 41.60
C ILE A 537 20.72 -4.44 40.75
N PHE A 538 19.83 -3.47 41.00
CA PHE A 538 18.64 -3.22 40.19
C PHE A 538 18.80 -1.86 39.49
N LEU A 539 18.69 -1.84 38.17
CA LEU A 539 18.78 -0.65 37.33
C LEU A 539 17.45 -0.51 36.58
N LEU A 540 16.60 0.41 37.00
CA LEU A 540 15.22 0.49 36.52
C LEU A 540 14.99 1.85 35.86
N ASP A 541 14.54 1.87 34.61
CA ASP A 541 13.94 3.08 34.06
C ASP A 541 12.58 3.36 34.71
N TYR A 542 12.10 4.59 34.65
CA TYR A 542 10.81 4.98 35.23
C TYR A 542 9.66 4.99 34.22
N ASP A 543 9.78 5.74 33.12
CA ASP A 543 8.67 6.06 32.22
C ASP A 543 8.51 4.99 31.14
N GLY A 544 7.36 4.32 31.08
CA GLY A 544 7.17 3.17 30.20
C GLY A 544 7.73 1.86 30.77
N THR A 545 8.44 1.91 31.90
CA THR A 545 9.01 0.75 32.59
C THR A 545 8.34 0.47 33.94
N LEU A 546 8.36 1.43 34.87
CA LEU A 546 7.73 1.31 36.19
C LEU A 546 6.35 1.96 36.24
N THR A 547 6.09 2.93 35.36
CA THR A 547 4.79 3.58 35.20
C THR A 547 4.43 3.67 33.71
N PRO A 548 3.17 3.48 33.32
CA PRO A 548 2.77 3.63 31.91
C PRO A 548 3.01 5.03 31.36
N LEU A 549 3.24 5.14 30.05
CA LEU A 549 3.37 6.44 29.37
C LEU A 549 2.02 7.18 29.37
N VAL A 550 2.00 8.36 29.98
CA VAL A 550 0.80 9.23 30.06
C VAL A 550 0.87 10.41 29.09
N ARG A 551 -0.27 11.03 28.79
CA ARG A 551 -0.36 12.18 27.86
C ARG A 551 0.44 13.40 28.32
N HIS A 552 0.52 13.64 29.63
CA HIS A 552 1.26 14.75 30.20
C HIS A 552 2.27 14.22 31.23
N PRO A 553 3.59 14.45 31.08
CA PRO A 553 4.61 13.85 31.93
C PRO A 553 4.40 14.04 33.44
N LYS A 554 3.87 15.19 33.87
CA LYS A 554 3.56 15.46 35.29
C LYS A 554 2.46 14.59 35.91
N LEU A 555 1.73 13.80 35.11
CA LEU A 555 0.64 12.92 35.59
C LEU A 555 1.11 11.48 35.84
N ALA A 556 2.38 11.15 35.63
CA ALA A 556 2.91 9.79 35.76
C ALA A 556 3.26 9.44 37.22
N PHE A 557 2.32 9.68 38.14
CA PHE A 557 2.52 9.40 39.56
C PHE A 557 2.79 7.90 39.80
N PRO A 558 3.66 7.54 40.75
CA PRO A 558 3.88 6.15 41.11
C PRO A 558 2.63 5.58 41.79
N SER A 559 2.30 4.33 41.50
CA SER A 559 1.22 3.63 42.19
C SER A 559 1.64 3.27 43.62
N LYS A 560 0.67 3.11 44.53
CA LYS A 560 0.95 2.64 45.91
C LYS A 560 1.62 1.26 45.91
N GLU A 561 1.24 0.42 44.97
CA GLU A 561 1.82 -0.91 44.78
C GLU A 561 3.30 -0.82 44.41
N LEU A 562 3.65 0.02 43.42
CA LEU A 562 5.04 0.26 43.03
C LEU A 562 5.90 0.75 44.21
N LEU A 563 5.40 1.73 44.96
CA LEU A 563 6.12 2.26 46.13
C LEU A 563 6.37 1.18 47.19
N ASN A 564 5.35 0.37 47.49
CA ASN A 564 5.47 -0.74 48.45
C ASN A 564 6.47 -1.80 47.97
N THR A 565 6.43 -2.17 46.68
CA THR A 565 7.34 -3.16 46.09
C THR A 565 8.79 -2.68 46.12
N LEU A 566 9.05 -1.44 45.69
CA LEU A 566 10.40 -0.86 45.75
C LEU A 566 10.92 -0.76 47.18
N ASN A 567 10.05 -0.40 48.14
CA ASN A 567 10.43 -0.35 49.55
C ASN A 567 10.85 -1.74 50.06
N LYS A 568 10.04 -2.78 49.84
CA LYS A 568 10.33 -4.15 50.25
C LYS A 568 11.63 -4.70 49.66
N ILE A 569 11.85 -4.51 48.35
CA ILE A 569 13.11 -4.94 47.72
C ILE A 569 14.31 -4.25 48.37
N SER A 570 14.15 -3.00 48.76
CA SER A 570 15.21 -2.18 49.36
C SER A 570 15.44 -2.43 50.85
N GLU A 571 14.59 -3.22 51.53
CA GLU A 571 14.79 -3.64 52.92
C GLU A 571 16.02 -4.57 53.03
N ASP A 572 16.26 -5.44 52.04
CA ASP A 572 17.47 -6.28 52.00
C ASP A 572 18.73 -5.41 51.80
N PRO A 573 19.69 -5.37 52.76
CA PRO A 573 20.92 -4.60 52.64
C PRO A 573 21.85 -5.02 51.50
N LEU A 574 21.68 -6.22 50.97
CA LEU A 574 22.43 -6.67 49.79
C LEU A 574 21.87 -6.10 48.49
N ASN A 575 20.63 -5.60 48.47
CA ASN A 575 20.03 -5.01 47.29
C ASN A 575 20.41 -3.53 47.16
N GLN A 576 20.90 -3.16 45.98
CA GLN A 576 21.22 -1.79 45.59
C GLN A 576 20.29 -1.41 44.43
N VAL A 577 19.20 -0.71 44.75
CA VAL A 577 18.17 -0.33 43.77
C VAL A 577 18.43 1.07 43.27
N TYR A 578 18.46 1.24 41.94
CA TYR A 578 18.61 2.52 41.26
C TYR A 578 17.48 2.73 40.26
N VAL A 579 16.84 3.90 40.35
CA VAL A 579 15.91 4.39 39.31
C VAL A 579 16.66 5.38 38.42
N ILE A 580 16.82 5.07 37.14
CA ILE A 580 17.55 5.87 36.15
C ILE A 580 16.56 6.44 35.14
N SER A 581 16.24 7.72 35.26
CA SER A 581 15.17 8.35 34.48
C SER A 581 15.64 9.61 33.76
N GLY A 582 14.94 9.95 32.66
CA GLY A 582 15.05 11.24 31.99
C GLY A 582 14.28 12.38 32.68
N ARG A 583 13.61 12.11 33.80
CA ARG A 583 12.83 13.11 34.57
C ARG A 583 13.71 14.10 35.30
N ASP A 584 13.10 15.23 35.67
CA ASP A 584 13.75 16.23 36.51
C ASP A 584 13.87 15.75 37.97
N ARG A 585 14.83 16.36 38.67
CA ARG A 585 15.17 16.02 40.05
C ARG A 585 14.02 16.21 41.03
N LEU A 586 13.24 17.29 40.91
CA LEU A 586 12.17 17.61 41.85
C LEU A 586 11.03 16.60 41.76
N SER A 587 10.68 16.18 40.55
CA SER A 587 9.66 15.15 40.33
C SER A 587 10.04 13.83 40.99
N LEU A 588 11.26 13.32 40.75
CA LEU A 588 11.70 12.05 41.35
C LEU A 588 11.84 12.14 42.87
N GLU A 589 12.35 13.26 43.39
CA GLU A 589 12.47 13.46 44.84
C GLU A 589 11.10 13.49 45.52
N ASN A 590 10.11 14.18 44.94
CA ASN A 590 8.75 14.21 45.47
C ASN A 590 8.03 12.85 45.42
N TRP A 591 8.42 11.99 44.46
CA TRP A 591 7.73 10.71 44.22
C TRP A 591 8.38 9.52 44.93
N LEU A 592 9.71 9.50 44.98
CA LEU A 592 10.50 8.36 45.44
C LEU A 592 11.51 8.74 46.53
N GLY A 593 11.63 10.02 46.91
CA GLY A 593 12.68 10.50 47.80
C GLY A 593 12.66 9.95 49.22
N GLU A 594 11.48 9.50 49.70
CA GLU A 594 11.33 8.82 50.99
C GLU A 594 11.87 7.38 50.99
N LEU A 595 12.06 6.78 49.81
CA LEU A 595 12.53 5.40 49.69
C LEU A 595 14.06 5.33 49.82
N PRO A 596 14.61 4.24 50.39
CA PRO A 596 16.06 4.05 50.54
C PRO A 596 16.76 3.61 49.24
N ILE A 597 16.37 4.17 48.09
CA ILE A 597 16.86 3.84 46.75
C ILE A 597 17.81 4.90 46.21
N GLY A 598 18.66 4.49 45.27
CA GLY A 598 19.44 5.40 44.44
C GLY A 598 18.60 5.95 43.29
N MET A 599 18.90 7.17 42.88
CA MET A 599 18.19 7.83 41.79
C MET A 599 19.17 8.54 40.87
N SER A 600 18.95 8.41 39.57
CA SER A 600 19.67 9.14 38.55
C SER A 600 18.64 9.87 37.68
N CYS A 601 18.77 11.19 37.57
CA CYS A 601 17.80 12.02 36.85
C CYS A 601 18.46 12.74 35.66
N GLU A 602 17.62 13.24 34.75
CA GLU A 602 18.02 13.87 33.48
C GLU A 602 19.10 13.08 32.72
N HIS A 603 18.83 11.79 32.50
CA HIS A 603 19.70 10.85 31.77
C HIS A 603 21.09 10.66 32.36
N GLY A 604 21.26 10.94 33.66
CA GLY A 604 22.54 10.77 34.37
C GLY A 604 23.26 12.05 34.75
N SER A 605 22.62 13.19 34.54
CA SER A 605 23.16 14.49 34.96
C SER A 605 23.36 14.57 36.47
N PHE A 606 22.43 13.99 37.24
CA PHE A 606 22.53 13.96 38.70
C PHE A 606 22.37 12.55 39.25
N LEU A 607 23.12 12.22 40.29
CA LEU A 607 23.09 10.92 40.95
C LEU A 607 22.92 11.07 42.47
N ARG A 608 21.99 10.31 43.03
CA ARG A 608 21.85 10.08 44.47
C ARG A 608 22.09 8.59 44.74
N LEU A 609 22.93 8.30 45.74
CA LEU A 609 23.24 6.92 46.11
C LEU A 609 22.12 6.32 46.99
N PRO A 610 21.91 4.99 46.97
CA PRO A 610 20.95 4.34 47.85
C PRO A 610 21.30 4.57 49.32
N ARG A 611 20.29 4.73 50.16
CA ARG A 611 20.43 4.90 51.64
C ARG A 611 21.29 6.09 52.07
N SER A 612 21.52 7.06 51.19
CA SER A 612 22.12 8.34 51.55
C SER A 612 21.14 9.15 52.42
N ASN A 613 21.63 9.94 53.36
CA ASN A 613 20.77 10.80 54.16
C ASN A 613 20.04 11.82 53.27
N PRO A 614 18.85 12.31 53.64
CA PRO A 614 18.16 13.36 52.88
C PRO A 614 19.00 14.65 52.72
N GLU A 615 19.97 14.87 53.62
CA GLU A 615 20.93 15.97 53.56
C GLU A 615 22.19 15.66 52.71
N ASP A 616 22.39 14.41 52.27
CA ASP A 616 23.49 14.06 51.35
C ASP A 616 23.21 14.65 49.97
N LYS A 617 24.15 15.48 49.50
CA LYS A 617 24.05 16.21 48.25
C LYS A 617 24.01 15.25 47.07
N TRP A 618 22.97 15.35 46.25
CA TRP A 618 22.96 14.86 44.87
C TRP A 618 24.30 15.22 44.20
N ILE A 619 24.93 14.22 43.61
CA ILE A 619 26.19 14.37 42.88
C ILE A 619 25.85 14.95 41.52
N ASP A 620 26.35 16.15 41.24
CA ASP A 620 26.22 16.80 39.94
C ASP A 620 27.35 16.31 39.03
N ASN A 621 27.00 15.50 38.04
CA ASN A 621 27.95 15.01 37.04
C ASN A 621 28.13 16.02 35.89
N VAL A 622 27.31 17.09 35.86
CA VAL A 622 27.41 18.16 34.88
C VAL A 622 28.25 19.27 35.48
N LYS A 623 29.54 19.33 35.10
CA LYS A 623 30.36 20.51 35.38
C LYS A 623 29.67 21.71 34.74
N SER A 624 29.03 22.57 35.56
CA SER A 624 28.43 23.88 35.24
C SER A 624 28.48 24.21 33.74
N CYS A 625 27.67 23.54 32.92
CA CYS A 625 27.60 23.86 31.51
C CYS A 625 26.94 25.23 31.44
N GLU A 626 27.68 26.21 30.90
CA GLU A 626 27.18 27.57 30.73
C GLU A 626 25.79 27.53 30.09
N SER A 627 24.81 28.09 30.78
CA SER A 627 23.39 28.08 30.43
C SER A 627 23.06 28.76 29.10
N SER A 628 24.05 29.36 28.44
CA SER A 628 23.90 30.22 27.25
C SER A 628 23.36 29.49 26.03
N TRP A 629 23.55 28.17 25.92
CA TRP A 629 23.00 27.41 24.78
C TRP A 629 21.49 27.24 24.88
N LYS A 630 20.93 27.19 26.10
CA LYS A 630 19.50 26.94 26.32
C LYS A 630 18.64 28.06 25.77
N GLU A 631 19.07 29.31 25.91
CA GLU A 631 18.33 30.45 25.37
C GLU A 631 18.21 30.38 23.84
N ASN A 632 19.31 30.00 23.17
CA ASN A 632 19.32 29.84 21.71
C ASN A 632 18.44 28.67 21.25
N VAL A 633 18.50 27.52 21.94
CA VAL A 633 17.67 26.35 21.62
C VAL A 633 16.19 26.64 21.92
N LEU A 634 15.90 27.30 23.03
CA LEU A 634 14.55 27.67 23.42
C LEU A 634 13.93 28.62 22.40
N SER A 635 14.67 29.64 21.95
CA SER A 635 14.19 30.56 20.91
C SER A 635 13.76 29.81 19.65
N VAL A 636 14.53 28.81 19.21
CA VAL A 636 14.17 27.99 18.05
C VAL A 636 12.96 27.11 18.36
N MET A 637 12.92 26.41 19.49
CA MET A 637 11.79 25.55 19.83
C MET A 637 10.48 26.34 19.97
N GLN A 638 10.54 27.58 20.47
CA GLN A 638 9.36 28.42 20.72
C GLN A 638 8.68 28.86 19.43
N ASP A 639 9.45 29.17 18.38
CA ASP A 639 8.91 29.39 17.04
C ASP A 639 8.12 28.18 16.52
N PHE A 640 8.54 26.96 16.88
CA PHE A 640 7.86 25.73 16.51
C PHE A 640 6.66 25.40 17.38
N GLU A 641 6.70 25.73 18.67
CA GLU A 641 5.55 25.66 19.58
C GLU A 641 4.41 26.54 19.08
N ASP A 642 4.68 27.82 18.78
CA ASP A 642 3.69 28.81 18.37
C ASP A 642 3.00 28.44 17.04
N ARG A 643 3.74 27.86 16.11
CA ARG A 643 3.23 27.51 14.77
C ARG A 643 2.75 26.07 14.62
N THR A 644 2.88 25.25 15.66
CA THR A 644 2.45 23.83 15.65
C THR A 644 1.40 23.59 16.73
N PRO A 645 0.09 23.78 16.42
CA PRO A 645 -0.99 23.58 17.37
C PRO A 645 -0.94 22.20 18.04
N GLY A 646 -1.06 22.16 19.36
CA GLY A 646 -0.99 20.92 20.16
C GLY A 646 0.42 20.49 20.54
N SER A 647 1.46 21.19 20.08
CA SER A 647 2.83 21.01 20.61
C SER A 647 3.07 21.86 21.85
N PHE A 648 4.06 21.48 22.67
CA PHE A 648 4.50 22.28 23.81
C PHE A 648 5.97 22.01 24.18
N ILE A 649 6.60 22.97 24.86
CA ILE A 649 7.98 22.82 25.36
C ILE A 649 7.99 22.44 26.85
N GLU A 650 8.79 21.43 27.19
CA GLU A 650 9.10 21.03 28.55
C GLU A 650 10.49 21.53 28.94
N HIS A 651 10.54 22.32 30.02
CA HIS A 651 11.78 22.86 30.57
C HIS A 651 12.31 21.99 31.71
N LYS A 652 13.52 21.44 31.53
CA LYS A 652 14.25 20.69 32.57
C LYS A 652 15.51 21.45 32.98
N GLN A 653 16.16 21.02 34.07
CA GLN A 653 17.27 21.76 34.67
C GLN A 653 18.53 21.76 33.80
N VAL A 654 18.74 20.69 33.02
CA VAL A 654 19.84 20.51 32.05
C VAL A 654 19.30 20.38 30.61
N ASN A 655 18.10 19.83 30.41
CA ASN A 655 17.59 19.51 29.06
C ASN A 655 16.38 20.38 28.63
N LEU A 656 16.09 20.41 27.33
CA LEU A 656 14.85 20.97 26.77
C LEU A 656 14.19 19.94 25.86
N THR A 657 12.87 19.77 25.97
CA THR A 657 12.13 18.80 25.16
C THR A 657 10.92 19.45 24.50
N TRP A 658 10.82 19.38 23.18
CA TRP A 658 9.64 19.78 22.43
C TRP A 658 8.75 18.57 22.14
N HIS A 659 7.51 18.59 22.61
CA HIS A 659 6.53 17.52 22.45
C HIS A 659 5.52 17.89 21.37
N TYR A 660 5.23 16.99 20.43
CA TYR A 660 4.26 17.23 19.35
C TYR A 660 3.21 16.13 19.23
N ARG A 661 3.06 15.33 20.29
CA ARG A 661 2.14 14.18 20.31
C ARG A 661 0.67 14.55 20.06
N ASN A 662 0.25 15.75 20.46
CA ASN A 662 -1.13 16.21 20.28
C ASN A 662 -1.32 17.06 19.01
N ALA A 663 -0.27 17.25 18.20
CA ALA A 663 -0.38 17.90 16.91
C ALA A 663 -0.94 16.93 15.85
N ASP A 664 -1.39 17.48 14.71
CA ASP A 664 -1.69 16.67 13.52
C ASP A 664 -0.47 15.81 13.15
N GLN A 665 -0.69 14.57 12.73
CA GLN A 665 0.39 13.61 12.57
C GLN A 665 1.35 13.97 11.43
N ASP A 666 0.81 14.29 10.25
CA ASP A 666 1.64 14.64 9.09
C ASP A 666 2.31 16.00 9.31
N PHE A 667 1.57 16.98 9.85
CA PHE A 667 2.12 18.30 10.11
C PHE A 667 3.13 18.31 11.24
N GLY A 668 2.85 17.63 12.36
CA GLY A 668 3.75 17.50 13.50
C GLY A 668 5.05 16.78 13.12
N GLU A 669 4.99 15.77 12.26
CA GLU A 669 6.18 15.07 11.78
C GLU A 669 6.96 15.86 10.71
N PHE A 670 6.28 16.66 9.88
CA PHE A 670 6.95 17.64 9.03
C PHE A 670 7.69 18.68 9.88
N GLN A 671 7.02 19.24 10.88
CA GLN A 671 7.57 20.25 11.79
C GLN A 671 8.72 19.70 12.64
N SER A 672 8.67 18.43 13.05
CA SER A 672 9.76 17.81 13.80
C SER A 672 11.05 17.72 12.96
N ARG A 673 10.94 17.39 11.67
CA ARG A 673 12.10 17.34 10.75
C ARG A 673 12.71 18.72 10.53
N GLU A 674 11.86 19.72 10.32
CA GLU A 674 12.28 21.12 10.20
C GLU A 674 12.95 21.62 11.49
N LEU A 675 12.41 21.23 12.67
CA LEU A 675 12.98 21.60 13.96
C LEU A 675 14.37 20.99 14.14
N ILE A 676 14.54 19.72 13.80
CA ILE A 676 15.85 19.05 13.85
C ILE A 676 16.85 19.76 12.95
N ALA A 677 16.47 20.10 11.72
CA ALA A 677 17.36 20.79 10.78
C ALA A 677 17.82 22.16 11.31
N GLN A 678 16.91 22.92 11.94
CA GLN A 678 17.27 24.20 12.55
C GLN A 678 18.10 24.04 13.83
N LEU A 679 17.73 23.10 14.70
CA LEU A 679 18.47 22.80 15.92
C LEU A 679 19.89 22.30 15.63
N GLN A 680 20.12 21.56 14.54
CA GLN A 680 21.47 21.15 14.12
C GLN A 680 22.39 22.34 13.89
N SER A 681 21.88 23.45 13.34
CA SER A 681 22.67 24.67 13.12
C SER A 681 23.12 25.33 14.43
N VAL A 682 22.29 25.23 15.48
CA VAL A 682 22.59 25.71 16.83
C VAL A 682 23.51 24.73 17.56
N ALA A 683 23.23 23.43 17.46
CA ALA A 683 24.01 22.36 18.06
C ALA A 683 25.44 22.30 17.51
N ASN A 684 25.73 22.75 16.29
CA ASN A 684 27.11 22.83 15.81
C ASN A 684 27.98 23.87 16.56
N LYS A 685 27.37 24.82 17.28
CA LYS A 685 28.08 25.87 18.03
C LYS A 685 28.36 25.48 19.49
N TYR A 686 27.76 24.40 19.96
CA TYR A 686 27.80 23.95 21.36
C TYR A 686 27.98 22.42 21.43
N PRO A 687 28.57 21.84 22.48
CA PRO A 687 28.62 20.38 22.59
C PRO A 687 27.25 19.83 23.01
N LEU A 688 26.29 19.74 22.08
CA LEU A 688 24.91 19.29 22.32
C LEU A 688 24.55 18.06 21.48
N ASP A 689 23.73 17.18 22.06
CA ASP A 689 23.05 16.08 21.39
C ASP A 689 21.57 16.41 21.17
N ILE A 690 21.06 16.06 19.98
CA ILE A 690 19.64 16.12 19.64
C ILE A 690 19.12 14.69 19.57
N LEU A 691 18.20 14.36 20.47
CA LEU A 691 17.55 13.07 20.56
C LEU A 691 16.14 13.15 19.99
N VAL A 692 15.83 12.22 19.08
CA VAL A 692 14.48 12.03 18.56
C VAL A 692 13.81 10.91 19.36
N GLY A 693 12.84 11.29 20.19
CA GLY A 693 12.02 10.38 20.99
C GLY A 693 10.67 10.06 20.33
N LYS A 694 9.82 9.30 21.03
CA LYS A 694 8.46 8.94 20.58
C LYS A 694 7.54 10.18 20.56
N LYS A 695 7.50 10.87 19.41
CA LYS A 695 6.78 12.14 19.17
C LYS A 695 7.29 13.31 20.04
N ALA A 696 8.59 13.35 20.28
CA ALA A 696 9.27 14.43 20.98
C ALA A 696 10.70 14.63 20.47
N ILE A 697 11.23 15.84 20.57
CA ILE A 697 12.63 16.18 20.28
C ILE A 697 13.26 16.72 21.55
N GLU A 698 14.27 16.04 22.07
CA GLU A 698 15.02 16.43 23.25
C GLU A 698 16.41 16.94 22.88
N VAL A 699 16.83 18.06 23.47
CA VAL A 699 18.17 18.62 23.33
C VAL A 699 18.86 18.63 24.69
N LYS A 700 20.08 18.10 24.74
CA LYS A 700 20.87 17.95 25.97
C LYS A 700 22.36 18.13 25.70
N PRO A 701 23.19 18.35 26.74
CA PRO A 701 24.65 18.35 26.60
C PRO A 701 25.21 17.01 26.12
N PHE A 702 26.25 17.07 25.30
CA PHE A 702 26.95 15.92 24.75
C PHE A 702 27.66 15.12 25.85
N GLY A 703 27.62 13.79 25.73
CA GLY A 703 28.36 12.87 26.62
C GLY A 703 27.63 12.43 27.89
N ILE A 704 26.39 12.89 28.12
CA ILE A 704 25.54 12.44 29.23
C ILE A 704 24.52 11.42 28.71
N ASN A 705 24.64 10.16 29.12
CA ASN A 705 23.65 9.12 28.82
C ASN A 705 23.54 8.12 29.98
N LYS A 706 22.44 7.35 29.99
CA LYS A 706 22.14 6.35 31.04
C LYS A 706 23.23 5.29 31.16
N GLY A 707 23.88 4.92 30.05
CA GLY A 707 24.98 3.95 30.02
C GLY A 707 26.22 4.38 30.80
N GLU A 708 26.61 5.66 30.75
CA GLU A 708 27.75 6.18 31.53
C GLU A 708 27.50 6.10 33.04
N ILE A 709 26.25 6.32 33.48
CA ILE A 709 25.87 6.12 34.88
C ILE A 709 25.90 4.66 35.28
N VAL A 710 25.44 3.76 34.42
CA VAL A 710 25.55 2.33 34.69
C VAL A 710 27.02 1.92 34.86
N LYS A 711 27.94 2.43 34.03
CA LYS A 711 29.39 2.18 34.23
C LYS A 711 29.90 2.71 35.56
N LEU A 712 29.49 3.92 35.96
CA LEU A 712 29.87 4.51 37.24
C LEU A 712 29.38 3.66 38.41
N ILE A 713 28.10 3.27 38.41
CA ILE A 713 27.49 2.42 39.45
C ILE A 713 28.20 1.07 39.55
N LEU A 714 28.47 0.42 38.41
CA LEU A 714 29.17 -0.87 38.38
C LEU A 714 30.62 -0.77 38.86
N SER A 715 31.32 0.32 38.52
CA SER A 715 32.70 0.55 38.98
C SER A 715 32.83 0.69 40.50
N GLN A 716 31.76 1.13 41.17
CA GLN A 716 31.70 1.25 42.63
C GLN A 716 31.22 -0.04 43.31
N ASN A 717 30.68 -1.00 42.55
CA ASN A 717 30.08 -2.23 43.04
C ASN A 717 30.67 -3.47 42.34
N LEU A 718 32.00 -3.61 42.39
CA LEU A 718 32.75 -4.70 41.72
C LEU A 718 32.43 -6.11 42.26
N ASP A 719 31.85 -6.22 43.45
CA ASP A 719 31.52 -7.49 44.11
C ASP A 719 30.02 -7.82 43.98
N THR A 720 29.51 -7.83 42.74
CA THR A 720 28.12 -8.18 42.41
C THR A 720 28.07 -9.43 41.53
N ASP A 721 27.16 -10.35 41.84
CA ASP A 721 26.93 -11.59 41.08
C ASP A 721 25.50 -11.65 40.48
N PHE A 722 24.69 -10.62 40.68
CA PHE A 722 23.36 -10.47 40.09
C PHE A 722 23.08 -9.01 39.72
N ILE A 723 22.77 -8.75 38.45
CA ILE A 723 22.37 -7.43 37.96
C ILE A 723 21.08 -7.60 37.14
N ILE A 724 20.05 -6.83 37.48
CA ILE A 724 18.84 -6.73 36.65
C ILE A 724 18.70 -5.31 36.13
N CYS A 725 18.46 -5.16 34.83
CA CYS A 725 18.31 -3.88 34.15
C CYS A 725 17.04 -3.89 33.30
N ILE A 726 16.12 -2.97 33.53
CA ILE A 726 14.82 -2.92 32.84
C ILE A 726 14.62 -1.53 32.24
N GLY A 727 14.22 -1.46 30.96
CA GLY A 727 13.96 -0.21 30.23
C GLY A 727 13.06 -0.40 29.01
N ASP A 728 12.44 0.65 28.48
CA ASP A 728 11.42 0.61 27.42
C ASP A 728 11.82 1.36 26.14
N ASP A 729 12.80 2.27 26.19
CA ASP A 729 13.05 3.23 25.11
C ASP A 729 14.44 3.12 24.48
N LYS A 730 14.74 4.01 23.52
CA LYS A 730 16.00 4.03 22.79
C LYS A 730 17.18 4.49 23.67
N THR A 731 16.92 5.29 24.69
CA THR A 731 17.96 5.77 25.62
C THR A 731 18.43 4.65 26.56
N ASP A 732 17.56 3.66 26.82
CA ASP A 732 17.88 2.49 27.64
C ASP A 732 18.81 1.49 26.95
N GLU A 733 18.86 1.51 25.61
CA GLU A 733 19.80 0.68 24.83
C GLU A 733 21.26 0.94 25.18
N ASP A 734 21.59 2.14 25.69
CA ASP A 734 22.93 2.46 26.19
C ASP A 734 23.23 1.70 27.49
N MET A 735 22.23 1.48 28.37
CA MET A 735 22.36 0.64 29.56
C MET A 735 22.60 -0.82 29.17
N PHE A 736 21.79 -1.34 28.24
CA PHE A 736 21.91 -2.73 27.77
C PHE A 736 23.25 -2.98 27.07
N LYS A 737 23.75 -2.00 26.31
CA LYS A 737 25.06 -2.09 25.65
C LYS A 737 26.19 -2.29 26.66
N VAL A 738 26.16 -1.57 27.78
CA VAL A 738 27.19 -1.71 28.83
C VAL A 738 27.15 -3.10 29.47
N LEU A 739 25.95 -3.66 29.63
CA LEU A 739 25.73 -4.96 30.26
C LEU A 739 25.90 -6.15 29.31
N SER A 740 26.02 -5.92 28.00
CA SER A 740 26.06 -6.98 26.97
C SER A 740 27.14 -8.04 27.19
N ASN A 741 28.28 -7.66 27.79
CA ASN A 741 29.40 -8.56 28.09
C ASN A 741 29.43 -9.08 29.54
N CYS A 742 28.37 -8.86 30.32
CA CYS A 742 28.30 -9.28 31.71
C CYS A 742 27.39 -10.50 31.83
N ASP A 743 27.95 -11.68 32.10
CA ASP A 743 27.18 -12.94 32.16
C ASP A 743 26.18 -12.98 33.33
N SER A 744 26.48 -12.30 34.43
CA SER A 744 25.61 -12.15 35.61
C SER A 744 24.52 -11.07 35.45
N SER A 745 24.30 -10.57 34.23
CA SER A 745 23.30 -9.52 33.96
C SER A 745 22.07 -10.03 33.20
N TYR A 746 20.91 -9.60 33.69
CA TYR A 746 19.59 -9.76 33.10
C TYR A 746 19.12 -8.40 32.57
N SER A 747 19.44 -8.09 31.32
CA SER A 747 18.90 -6.90 30.63
C SER A 747 17.57 -7.24 29.95
N ILE A 748 16.53 -6.49 30.29
CA ILE A 748 15.15 -6.76 29.91
C ILE A 748 14.58 -5.50 29.24
N LYS A 749 14.10 -5.64 28.00
CA LYS A 749 13.36 -4.60 27.29
C LYS A 749 11.86 -4.74 27.55
N VAL A 750 11.21 -3.67 28.01
CA VAL A 750 9.75 -3.58 28.08
C VAL A 750 9.23 -3.26 26.69
N THR A 751 8.60 -4.24 26.06
CA THR A 751 8.01 -4.09 24.73
C THR A 751 7.00 -5.21 24.49
N SER A 752 5.84 -4.85 23.96
CA SER A 752 4.90 -5.83 23.43
C SER A 752 5.43 -6.46 22.13
N ASP A 753 6.31 -5.79 21.40
CA ASP A 753 6.93 -6.27 20.16
C ASP A 753 8.33 -6.87 20.41
N SER A 754 8.36 -8.18 20.62
CA SER A 754 9.60 -8.97 20.75
C SER A 754 10.54 -8.94 19.53
N LYS A 755 10.11 -8.33 18.42
CA LYS A 755 10.92 -8.10 17.21
C LYS A 755 11.55 -6.71 17.16
N GLU A 756 11.25 -5.84 18.12
CA GLU A 756 11.88 -4.52 18.21
C GLU A 756 13.41 -4.72 18.40
N PRO A 757 14.26 -4.09 17.56
CA PRO A 757 15.69 -4.30 17.63
C PRO A 757 16.24 -3.75 18.96
N THR A 758 16.69 -4.65 19.82
CA THR A 758 17.25 -4.33 21.14
C THR A 758 18.56 -5.06 21.39
N LYS A 759 19.42 -4.47 22.23
CA LYS A 759 20.61 -5.10 22.82
C LYS A 759 20.32 -5.78 24.15
N ALA A 760 19.08 -5.70 24.65
CA ALA A 760 18.66 -6.46 25.81
C ALA A 760 18.75 -7.98 25.54
N LYS A 761 19.00 -8.76 26.59
CA LYS A 761 19.05 -10.22 26.50
C LYS A 761 17.65 -10.85 26.52
N PHE A 762 16.69 -10.15 27.13
CA PHE A 762 15.32 -10.61 27.27
C PHE A 762 14.31 -9.50 26.99
N THR A 763 13.05 -9.88 26.78
CA THR A 763 11.91 -8.96 26.67
C THR A 763 10.84 -9.28 27.71
N ILE A 764 10.08 -8.26 28.11
CA ILE A 764 8.89 -8.35 28.97
C ILE A 764 7.79 -7.47 28.37
N GLU A 765 6.52 -7.85 28.51
CA GLU A 765 5.45 -7.34 27.64
C GLU A 765 5.00 -5.93 27.99
N ASP A 766 4.81 -5.68 29.29
CA ASP A 766 4.20 -4.45 29.78
C ASP A 766 4.70 -4.12 31.20
N VAL A 767 4.25 -2.96 31.70
CA VAL A 767 4.59 -2.44 33.03
C VAL A 767 4.00 -3.31 34.15
N GLU A 768 2.86 -3.96 33.94
CA GLU A 768 2.24 -4.81 34.96
C GLU A 768 3.09 -6.06 35.22
N GLN A 769 3.60 -6.69 34.16
CA GLN A 769 4.53 -7.81 34.26
C GLN A 769 5.86 -7.41 34.90
N VAL A 770 6.35 -6.18 34.68
CA VAL A 770 7.52 -5.65 35.39
C VAL A 770 7.25 -5.56 36.89
N LEU A 771 6.08 -5.06 37.29
CA LEU A 771 5.67 -4.98 38.69
C LEU A 771 5.53 -6.36 39.34
N ASP A 772 4.93 -7.33 38.65
CA ASP A 772 4.82 -8.71 39.13
C ASP A 772 6.21 -9.35 39.32
N LEU A 773 7.11 -9.19 38.35
CA LEU A 773 8.49 -9.68 38.47
C LEU A 773 9.19 -9.08 39.69
N LEU A 774 9.11 -7.76 39.89
CA LEU A 774 9.71 -7.08 41.03
C LEU A 774 9.07 -7.54 42.36
N SER A 775 7.74 -7.67 42.39
CA SER A 775 7.00 -8.17 43.56
C SER A 775 7.47 -9.57 43.96
N GLN A 776 7.63 -10.48 43.00
CA GLN A 776 8.11 -11.85 43.25
C GLN A 776 9.56 -11.95 43.71
N LEU A 777 10.38 -10.92 43.45
CA LEU A 777 11.75 -10.80 43.98
C LEU A 777 11.78 -10.18 45.38
N SER A 778 10.70 -9.50 45.78
CA SER A 778 10.51 -8.96 47.12
C SER A 778 9.96 -9.98 48.13
N GLU A 779 9.51 -11.16 47.65
CA GLU A 779 9.08 -12.33 48.44
C GLU A 779 10.20 -13.33 48.75
#